data_AF-A0A072PNV8-F1
#
_entry.id   AF-A0A072PNV8-F1
#
_cell.length_a   1.000
_cell.length_b   1.000
_cell.length_c   1.000
_cell.angle_alpha   90.00
_cell.angle_beta   90.00
_cell.angle_gamma   90.00
#
_symmetry.space_group_name_H-M   'P 1'
#
loop_
_entity.id
_entity.type
_entity.pdbx_description
1 polymer ?
#
loop_
_entity_poly.entity_id
_entity_poly.type
_entity_poly.pdbx_seq_one_letter_code
_entity_poly.pdbx_strand_id
1 'polypeptide(L)'
;MLFQPTTPASIPSTYIRGGTSKALFFHDGDLPPKGPLRDSLFLRIMGSPDPMQIDGMGGTHIVTSKIAVIAPSQHEAVDVDYTFYQLSVEEARVSCSGNCGNISAGVGPFAINEGIVKTFKEGVSPDGGKTRTQQIRIFNTGTQKTLISHVPIDEKTGRAKEKGEYAIAGCPGTGAPILMDYRDVAGGTLDKGLLPTGNPIDEIKLGDKTVHVTITDMANLFGFARAKDLLINGGEKALDLTGDNALIARVKRLRGLVAQRVGLCKDPEKVDEESPMFPMIVLISKPTTNEPHVQSRLFLDNKCHTAMALTGAVATTACGKIRNSVINLMLDTKAASTNTFKIQHPGGILPISVQTEYPDENGLPSFETLSFMRTSRYLFKGDIFIPEDFQDRYYGTEVNRNQVPRTNGVHSSRIETKVGSSHINDVNLVASESNLKSNGFLEQSSGTHINGTSVESKDDSNITDKLVKFVMDFGSGDLTDKLRHKLSELLLDYIGMAVSGATIPESSVPFQTAVKAISQSSSGTATVIGTNLRMPPPYAALLNGAHAHSLDFDDTHMEAALHPGVPVVSAALAEAETSSCNVHDLLGALAIGYEITCRLGVAIGASGYTRGFHNTATCGIFGAVAAIAKLRNINSTTLKNAFGLALSMASGSMQYLENGSWNKRLHPGLAAKSAFEAVMFAEAGVLGAALPIEGAFGFLHAYSGDYNTIKLTNGLGSEWSFLKTALKPYPACRMTHGMIELADRLANGSGDENMVDSIKIKMSAACFPVVGKRTLNKVHPQNIVDAQFSVYYQAAVSFLYGSNLGWSVYDHLHDDQVKRLSDKIRVEVGDVPNLTATTVTVTRTDGSCSEASVDQLLWEEERPVTWNALEKKFRGLVNGMLDHEKIDRIVDWTKNMSGQTIENLMVQARL
;
A
#
# COMPACT_ATOMS: atom_id res chain seq x y z
N MET A 1 -47.78 -12.69 -32.29
CA MET A 1 -46.60 -11.86 -32.61
C MET A 1 -45.44 -12.38 -31.78
N LEU A 2 -44.53 -13.12 -32.40
CA LEU A 2 -43.33 -13.65 -31.74
C LEU A 2 -42.34 -12.47 -31.60
N PHE A 3 -41.97 -12.15 -30.35
CA PHE A 3 -40.87 -11.25 -30.06
C PHE A 3 -39.59 -11.83 -30.69
N GLN A 4 -39.09 -11.19 -31.74
CA GLN A 4 -37.70 -11.41 -32.16
C GLN A 4 -36.81 -10.69 -31.14
N PRO A 5 -35.93 -11.38 -30.40
CA PRO A 5 -34.91 -10.72 -29.60
C PRO A 5 -34.01 -9.95 -30.57
N THR A 6 -33.96 -8.64 -30.46
CA THR A 6 -32.93 -7.85 -31.14
C THR A 6 -31.59 -8.26 -30.54
N THR A 7 -30.73 -8.88 -31.34
CA THR A 7 -29.34 -9.16 -30.94
C THR A 7 -28.72 -7.86 -30.41
N PRO A 8 -28.12 -7.83 -29.21
CA PRO A 8 -27.52 -6.62 -28.68
C PRO A 8 -26.46 -6.10 -29.64
N ALA A 9 -26.45 -4.79 -29.90
CA ALA A 9 -25.42 -4.19 -30.75
C ALA A 9 -24.03 -4.39 -30.13
N SER A 10 -23.05 -4.78 -30.95
CA SER A 10 -21.68 -4.99 -30.50
C SER A 10 -20.64 -4.48 -31.50
N ILE A 11 -19.43 -4.20 -31.02
CA ILE A 11 -18.31 -3.68 -31.84
C ILE A 11 -17.09 -4.60 -31.65
N PRO A 12 -16.47 -5.10 -32.74
CA PRO A 12 -15.24 -5.87 -32.67
C PRO A 12 -14.11 -5.07 -32.00
N SER A 13 -13.39 -5.71 -31.09
CA SER A 13 -12.28 -5.07 -30.38
C SER A 13 -11.23 -6.08 -29.94
N THR A 14 -10.04 -5.57 -29.65
CA THR A 14 -8.96 -6.35 -29.03
C THR A 14 -8.49 -5.63 -27.79
N TYR A 15 -8.45 -6.31 -26.65
CA TYR A 15 -7.85 -5.78 -25.44
C TYR A 15 -6.37 -6.16 -25.38
N ILE A 16 -5.49 -5.15 -25.46
CA ILE A 16 -4.05 -5.34 -25.54
C ILE A 16 -3.38 -4.65 -24.36
N ARG A 17 -2.42 -5.36 -23.75
CA ARG A 17 -1.44 -4.73 -22.86
C ARG A 17 -0.22 -4.30 -23.68
N GLY A 18 -0.03 -2.99 -23.80
CA GLY A 18 1.19 -2.38 -24.32
C GLY A 18 2.04 -1.84 -23.16
N GLY A 19 3.21 -2.41 -22.93
CA GLY A 19 4.07 -2.03 -21.80
C GLY A 19 3.38 -2.22 -20.45
N THR A 20 3.35 -1.18 -19.63
CA THR A 20 2.66 -1.17 -18.33
C THR A 20 1.24 -0.58 -18.39
N SER A 21 0.62 -0.55 -19.57
CA SER A 21 -0.76 -0.06 -19.76
C SER A 21 -1.59 -1.05 -20.56
N LYS A 22 -2.92 -0.95 -20.42
CA LYS A 22 -3.90 -1.72 -21.20
C LYS A 22 -4.82 -0.76 -21.93
N ALA A 23 -5.22 -1.11 -23.14
CA ALA A 23 -6.19 -0.36 -23.93
C ALA A 23 -7.06 -1.30 -24.77
N LEU A 24 -8.27 -0.86 -25.08
CA LEU A 24 -9.04 -1.44 -26.17
C LEU A 24 -8.53 -0.90 -27.50
N PHE A 25 -8.34 -1.80 -28.46
CA PHE A 25 -7.94 -1.51 -29.82
C PHE A 25 -9.12 -1.77 -30.74
N PHE A 26 -9.43 -0.77 -31.57
CA PHE A 26 -10.48 -0.84 -32.59
C PHE A 26 -9.90 -0.55 -33.97
N HIS A 27 -10.49 -1.14 -35.01
CA HIS A 27 -10.36 -0.59 -36.34
C HIS A 27 -11.23 0.65 -36.47
N ASP A 28 -10.73 1.73 -37.07
CA ASP A 28 -11.49 2.99 -37.21
C ASP A 28 -12.81 2.79 -37.95
N GLY A 29 -12.84 1.87 -38.93
CA GLY A 29 -14.03 1.55 -39.73
C GLY A 29 -15.17 0.88 -38.96
N ASP A 30 -14.92 0.35 -37.76
CA ASP A 30 -15.94 -0.27 -36.90
C ASP A 30 -16.62 0.75 -35.97
N LEU A 31 -16.18 2.02 -35.98
CA LEU A 31 -16.61 3.08 -35.07
C LEU A 31 -17.38 4.19 -35.81
N PRO A 32 -18.25 4.96 -35.13
CA PRO A 32 -18.85 6.16 -35.71
C PRO A 32 -17.76 7.15 -36.10
N PRO A 33 -18.00 8.13 -36.99
CA PRO A 33 -17.02 9.19 -37.27
C PRO A 33 -16.54 9.92 -36.01
N LYS A 34 -15.32 10.48 -36.06
CA LYS A 34 -14.75 11.28 -34.95
C LYS A 34 -15.69 12.44 -34.59
N GLY A 35 -16.00 12.56 -33.31
CA GLY A 35 -16.87 13.61 -32.77
C GLY A 35 -17.60 13.19 -31.49
N PRO A 36 -18.58 13.99 -31.03
CA PRO A 36 -19.23 13.80 -29.73
C PRO A 36 -19.89 12.42 -29.54
N LEU A 37 -20.40 11.82 -30.62
CA LEU A 37 -21.01 10.48 -30.57
C LEU A 37 -19.96 9.40 -30.28
N ARG A 38 -18.79 9.46 -30.93
CA ARG A 38 -17.67 8.53 -30.69
C ARG A 38 -17.12 8.73 -29.27
N ASP A 39 -16.95 9.97 -28.82
CA ASP A 39 -16.45 10.25 -27.46
C ASP A 39 -17.42 9.72 -26.39
N SER A 40 -18.73 9.89 -26.60
CA SER A 40 -19.76 9.35 -25.71
C SER A 40 -19.78 7.81 -25.71
N LEU A 41 -19.59 7.18 -26.87
CA LEU A 41 -19.46 5.72 -27.00
C LEU A 41 -18.26 5.22 -26.19
N PHE A 42 -17.11 5.88 -26.34
CA PHE A 42 -15.88 5.53 -25.65
C PHE A 42 -16.04 5.63 -24.13
N LEU A 43 -16.64 6.72 -23.63
CA LEU A 43 -16.98 6.85 -22.21
C LEU A 43 -17.88 5.69 -21.76
N ARG A 44 -18.93 5.37 -22.53
CA ARG A 44 -19.87 4.30 -22.19
C ARG A 44 -19.22 2.91 -22.15
N ILE A 45 -18.41 2.58 -23.15
CA ILE A 45 -17.72 1.28 -23.26
C ILE A 45 -16.69 1.12 -22.14
N MET A 46 -16.02 2.20 -21.77
CA MET A 46 -15.02 2.19 -20.71
C MET A 46 -15.64 2.27 -19.31
N GLY A 47 -16.95 2.50 -19.20
CA GLY A 47 -17.65 2.63 -17.93
C GLY A 47 -17.34 3.93 -17.21
N SER A 48 -17.17 5.05 -17.93
CA SER A 48 -16.86 6.35 -17.35
C SER A 48 -18.00 7.36 -17.56
N PRO A 49 -18.28 8.24 -16.58
CA PRO A 49 -17.60 8.39 -15.29
C PRO A 49 -18.08 7.35 -14.25
N ASP A 50 -17.15 6.61 -13.68
CA ASP A 50 -17.37 5.76 -12.50
C ASP A 50 -15.98 5.41 -11.94
N PRO A 51 -15.66 5.74 -10.68
CA PRO A 51 -14.42 5.33 -10.04
C PRO A 51 -14.16 3.82 -10.16
N MET A 52 -15.20 2.99 -10.12
CA MET A 52 -15.05 1.54 -10.28
C MET A 52 -14.94 1.11 -11.74
N GLN A 53 -15.47 1.90 -12.68
CA GLN A 53 -15.71 1.53 -14.07
C GLN A 53 -16.43 0.18 -14.20
N ILE A 54 -17.34 -0.13 -13.26
CA ILE A 54 -17.87 -1.48 -13.03
C ILE A 54 -18.71 -1.97 -14.21
N ASP A 55 -19.39 -1.05 -14.90
CA ASP A 55 -20.23 -1.31 -16.07
C ASP A 55 -19.51 -0.91 -17.38
N GLY A 56 -18.25 -1.34 -17.51
CA GLY A 56 -17.43 -1.12 -18.69
C GLY A 56 -16.10 -1.89 -18.68
N MET A 57 -15.28 -1.66 -19.71
CA MET A 57 -13.99 -2.33 -19.91
C MET A 57 -12.80 -1.59 -19.28
N GLY A 58 -13.07 -0.49 -18.59
CA GLY A 58 -12.09 0.25 -17.80
C GLY A 58 -11.56 -0.57 -16.62
N GLY A 59 -10.40 -0.17 -16.11
CA GLY A 59 -9.74 -0.89 -15.03
C GLY A 59 -9.46 -0.01 -13.82
N THR A 60 -10.31 0.97 -13.53
CA THR A 60 -10.28 1.84 -12.32
C THR A 60 -9.08 2.81 -12.25
N HIS A 61 -8.11 2.70 -13.15
CA HIS A 61 -6.89 3.52 -13.14
C HIS A 61 -6.62 4.12 -14.52
N ILE A 62 -5.97 5.29 -14.56
CA ILE A 62 -5.66 5.99 -15.81
C ILE A 62 -4.81 5.15 -16.78
N VAL A 63 -4.00 4.22 -16.27
CA VAL A 63 -3.15 3.30 -17.05
C VAL A 63 -3.93 2.14 -17.69
N THR A 64 -5.17 1.90 -17.25
CA THR A 64 -6.07 0.84 -17.71
C THR A 64 -7.36 1.38 -18.34
N SER A 65 -7.58 2.70 -18.36
CA SER A 65 -8.70 3.36 -19.03
C SER A 65 -8.26 4.11 -20.30
N LYS A 66 -8.04 3.36 -21.38
CA LYS A 66 -7.45 3.86 -22.63
C LYS A 66 -8.05 3.17 -23.86
N ILE A 67 -8.10 3.90 -24.97
CA ILE A 67 -8.50 3.38 -26.28
C ILE A 67 -7.44 3.71 -27.33
N ALA A 68 -7.21 2.78 -28.25
CA ALA A 68 -6.39 2.94 -29.44
C ALA A 68 -7.25 2.67 -30.68
N VAL A 69 -7.32 3.64 -31.58
CA VAL A 69 -8.04 3.49 -32.86
C VAL A 69 -7.01 3.39 -33.98
N ILE A 70 -7.10 2.32 -34.75
CA ILE A 70 -6.11 1.95 -35.76
C ILE A 70 -6.76 1.95 -37.14
N ALA A 71 -6.07 2.50 -38.14
CA ALA A 71 -6.51 2.47 -39.53
C ALA A 71 -5.32 2.22 -40.47
N PRO A 72 -5.52 1.60 -41.65
CA PRO A 72 -4.54 1.66 -42.72
C PRO A 72 -4.22 3.11 -43.07
N SER A 73 -2.93 3.47 -43.12
CA SER A 73 -2.53 4.84 -43.41
C SER A 73 -2.81 5.20 -44.88
N GLN A 74 -3.17 6.47 -45.10
CA GLN A 74 -3.23 7.05 -46.45
C GLN A 74 -1.90 7.69 -46.88
N HIS A 75 -0.92 7.78 -45.98
CA HIS A 75 0.40 8.33 -46.28
C HIS A 75 1.32 7.23 -46.83
N GLU A 76 1.88 7.43 -48.02
CA GLU A 76 2.73 6.42 -48.70
C GLU A 76 3.94 5.96 -47.87
N ALA A 77 4.48 6.85 -47.03
CA ALA A 77 5.63 6.59 -46.17
C ALA A 77 5.27 5.99 -44.79
N VAL A 78 3.99 5.73 -44.51
CA VAL A 78 3.48 5.26 -43.21
C VAL A 78 2.73 3.95 -43.42
N ASP A 79 2.89 3.02 -42.48
CA ASP A 79 2.24 1.71 -42.57
C ASP A 79 0.85 1.71 -41.90
N VAL A 80 0.67 2.48 -40.82
CA VAL A 80 -0.56 2.49 -40.03
C VAL A 80 -0.81 3.83 -39.33
N ASP A 81 -2.06 4.27 -39.30
CA ASP A 81 -2.51 5.43 -38.53
C ASP A 81 -2.99 4.98 -37.14
N TYR A 82 -2.62 5.76 -36.13
CA TYR A 82 -2.93 5.50 -34.72
C TYR A 82 -3.47 6.75 -34.05
N THR A 83 -4.68 6.65 -33.51
CA THR A 83 -5.24 7.68 -32.62
C THR A 83 -5.29 7.15 -31.20
N PHE A 84 -4.61 7.83 -30.28
CA PHE A 84 -4.68 7.52 -28.86
C PHE A 84 -5.82 8.30 -28.21
N TYR A 85 -6.65 7.62 -27.42
CA TYR A 85 -7.69 8.23 -26.60
C TYR A 85 -7.41 7.95 -25.12
N GLN A 86 -7.18 9.01 -24.35
CA GLN A 86 -7.16 8.96 -22.89
C GLN A 86 -8.53 9.32 -22.36
N LEU A 87 -9.12 8.44 -21.55
CA LEU A 87 -10.38 8.68 -20.87
C LEU A 87 -10.12 8.98 -19.39
N SER A 88 -10.87 9.92 -18.82
CA SER A 88 -10.91 10.11 -17.37
C SER A 88 -11.74 9.01 -16.72
N VAL A 89 -11.32 8.56 -15.54
CA VAL A 89 -12.03 7.51 -14.78
C VAL A 89 -13.25 8.12 -14.08
N GLU A 90 -13.02 9.21 -13.35
CA GLU A 90 -14.02 9.85 -12.46
C GLU A 90 -14.88 10.89 -13.20
N GLU A 91 -14.46 11.33 -14.39
CA GLU A 91 -15.13 12.39 -15.13
C GLU A 91 -15.46 11.99 -16.57
N ALA A 92 -16.51 12.59 -17.13
CA ALA A 92 -16.94 12.37 -18.51
C ALA A 92 -16.07 13.15 -19.51
N ARG A 93 -14.76 12.88 -19.54
CA ARG A 93 -13.79 13.57 -20.38
C ARG A 93 -12.94 12.60 -21.20
N VAL A 94 -12.74 12.95 -22.47
CA VAL A 94 -11.92 12.21 -23.44
C VAL A 94 -10.93 13.17 -24.10
N SER A 95 -9.67 12.75 -24.24
CA SER A 95 -8.64 13.50 -24.96
C SER A 95 -7.98 12.63 -26.03
N CYS A 96 -7.81 13.17 -27.24
CA CYS A 96 -7.15 12.51 -28.36
C CYS A 96 -5.96 13.28 -28.96
N SER A 97 -5.51 14.34 -28.27
CA SER A 97 -4.47 15.26 -28.78
C SER A 97 -3.04 14.83 -28.44
N GLY A 98 -2.85 13.63 -27.87
CA GLY A 98 -1.56 13.19 -27.35
C GLY A 98 -1.18 11.80 -27.79
N ASN A 99 -0.02 11.36 -27.33
CA ASN A 99 0.48 10.01 -27.52
C ASN A 99 0.70 9.30 -26.17
N CYS A 100 0.43 8.00 -26.13
CA CYS A 100 0.83 7.14 -25.00
C CYS A 100 1.94 6.19 -25.42
N GLY A 101 3.15 6.40 -24.90
CA GLY A 101 4.31 5.60 -25.26
C GLY A 101 4.14 4.10 -24.96
N ASN A 102 3.42 3.75 -23.89
CA ASN A 102 3.12 2.35 -23.57
C ASN A 102 2.16 1.71 -24.59
N ILE A 103 1.04 2.39 -24.91
CA ILE A 103 0.04 1.85 -25.85
C ILE A 103 0.56 1.80 -27.29
N SER A 104 1.44 2.73 -27.68
CA SER A 104 2.10 2.69 -29.00
C SER A 104 2.87 1.39 -29.26
N ALA A 105 3.37 0.71 -28.21
CA ALA A 105 4.02 -0.60 -28.34
C ALA A 105 3.06 -1.74 -28.72
N GLY A 106 1.76 -1.54 -28.53
CA GLY A 106 0.72 -2.47 -28.98
C GLY A 106 0.30 -2.30 -30.44
N VAL A 107 0.58 -1.13 -31.04
CA VAL A 107 0.11 -0.78 -32.39
C VAL A 107 0.76 -1.63 -33.47
N GLY A 108 2.10 -1.79 -33.44
CA GLY A 108 2.80 -2.64 -34.40
C GLY A 108 2.31 -4.10 -34.37
N PRO A 109 2.28 -4.76 -33.19
CA PRO A 109 1.67 -6.08 -33.04
C PRO A 109 0.21 -6.17 -33.50
N PHE A 110 -0.58 -5.12 -33.29
CA PHE A 110 -1.95 -5.03 -33.81
C PHE A 110 -1.98 -5.01 -35.33
N ALA A 111 -1.23 -4.11 -35.96
CA ALA A 111 -1.19 -3.95 -37.39
C ALA A 111 -0.72 -5.20 -38.14
N ILE A 112 0.24 -5.96 -37.56
CA ILE A 112 0.72 -7.24 -38.12
C ILE A 112 -0.37 -8.32 -38.00
N ASN A 113 -0.89 -8.55 -36.79
CA ASN A 113 -1.79 -9.66 -36.53
C ASN A 113 -3.18 -9.47 -37.18
N GLU A 114 -3.64 -8.23 -37.35
CA GLU A 114 -4.89 -7.89 -38.03
C GLU A 114 -4.72 -7.73 -39.55
N GLY A 115 -3.50 -7.96 -40.09
CA GLY A 115 -3.24 -7.94 -41.53
C GLY A 115 -3.33 -6.55 -42.19
N ILE A 116 -3.18 -5.47 -41.40
CA ILE A 116 -3.10 -4.10 -41.92
C ILE A 116 -1.80 -3.94 -42.71
N VAL A 117 -0.70 -4.50 -42.20
CA VAL A 117 0.61 -4.43 -42.84
C VAL A 117 0.85 -5.71 -43.62
N LYS A 118 0.96 -5.57 -44.95
CA LYS A 118 1.00 -6.71 -45.88
C LYS A 118 2.40 -7.04 -46.39
N THR A 119 3.35 -6.11 -46.28
CA THR A 119 4.70 -6.24 -46.82
C THR A 119 5.74 -6.30 -45.72
N PHE A 120 6.64 -7.28 -45.78
CA PHE A 120 7.74 -7.37 -44.83
C PHE A 120 8.78 -6.27 -45.08
N LYS A 121 9.20 -5.56 -44.03
CA LYS A 121 10.26 -4.55 -44.02
C LYS A 121 11.16 -4.86 -42.82
N GLU A 122 12.43 -5.17 -43.08
CA GLU A 122 13.38 -5.55 -42.02
C GLU A 122 13.49 -4.43 -40.98
N GLY A 123 13.38 -4.79 -39.70
CA GLY A 123 13.53 -3.88 -38.58
C GLY A 123 14.90 -3.95 -37.91
N VAL A 124 15.08 -3.12 -36.89
CA VAL A 124 16.25 -3.21 -36.02
C VAL A 124 16.02 -4.31 -35.01
N SER A 125 16.99 -5.21 -34.90
CA SER A 125 16.95 -6.32 -33.97
C SER A 125 17.58 -5.92 -32.62
N PRO A 126 16.85 -6.03 -31.50
CA PRO A 126 17.34 -5.58 -30.19
C PRO A 126 18.43 -6.48 -29.60
N ASP A 127 18.67 -7.67 -30.16
CA ASP A 127 19.63 -8.67 -29.67
C ASP A 127 20.78 -8.92 -30.66
N GLY A 128 21.09 -7.93 -31.50
CA GLY A 128 22.22 -7.98 -32.43
C GLY A 128 21.97 -8.87 -33.65
N GLY A 129 20.71 -9.00 -34.09
CA GLY A 129 20.33 -9.69 -35.32
C GLY A 129 19.83 -11.13 -35.11
N LYS A 130 19.66 -11.60 -33.88
CA LYS A 130 19.18 -12.97 -33.61
C LYS A 130 17.67 -13.07 -33.72
N THR A 131 16.96 -12.02 -33.33
CA THR A 131 15.50 -11.93 -33.48
C THR A 131 15.17 -11.17 -34.74
N ARG A 132 14.46 -11.82 -35.66
CA ARG A 132 13.88 -11.18 -36.84
C ARG A 132 12.79 -10.21 -36.41
N THR A 133 12.88 -8.95 -36.86
CA THR A 133 11.90 -7.91 -36.53
C THR A 133 11.31 -7.29 -37.80
N GLN A 134 10.05 -6.88 -37.71
CA GLN A 134 9.35 -6.12 -38.72
C GLN A 134 9.34 -4.64 -38.32
N GLN A 135 9.78 -3.76 -39.21
CA GLN A 135 9.63 -2.32 -39.04
C GLN A 135 8.21 -1.86 -39.41
N ILE A 136 7.55 -1.16 -38.49
CA ILE A 136 6.25 -0.52 -38.70
C ILE A 136 6.39 0.98 -38.45
N ARG A 137 6.11 1.80 -39.46
CA ARG A 137 5.97 3.26 -39.34
C ARG A 137 4.54 3.59 -38.95
N ILE A 138 4.38 4.21 -37.79
CA ILE A 138 3.09 4.50 -37.16
C ILE A 138 2.91 6.01 -37.15
N PHE A 139 1.90 6.51 -37.87
CA PHE A 139 1.54 7.92 -37.80
C PHE A 139 0.55 8.13 -36.66
N ASN A 140 0.95 8.90 -35.64
CA ASN A 140 0.05 9.29 -34.57
C ASN A 140 -0.76 10.51 -35.03
N THR A 141 -2.07 10.35 -35.18
CA THR A 141 -2.97 11.41 -35.67
C THR A 141 -3.23 12.50 -34.62
N GLY A 142 -3.00 12.21 -33.33
CA GLY A 142 -3.11 13.19 -32.26
C GLY A 142 -1.94 14.16 -32.27
N THR A 143 -0.72 13.64 -32.45
CA THR A 143 0.51 14.44 -32.45
C THR A 143 1.03 14.79 -33.84
N GLN A 144 0.40 14.30 -34.91
CA GLN A 144 0.84 14.53 -36.29
C GLN A 144 2.32 14.15 -36.53
N LYS A 145 2.84 13.14 -35.81
CA LYS A 145 4.22 12.67 -35.92
C LYS A 145 4.26 11.17 -36.17
N THR A 146 5.32 10.74 -36.84
CA THR A 146 5.57 9.33 -37.11
C THR A 146 6.53 8.76 -36.08
N LEU A 147 6.19 7.62 -35.50
CA LEU A 147 7.04 6.81 -34.64
C LEU A 147 7.30 5.46 -35.31
N ILE A 148 8.43 4.82 -35.00
CA ILE A 148 8.80 3.54 -35.61
C ILE A 148 8.78 2.45 -34.54
N SER A 149 8.13 1.32 -34.85
CA SER A 149 8.13 0.13 -34.01
C SER A 149 8.86 -1.00 -34.73
N HIS A 150 9.83 -1.62 -34.07
CA HIS A 150 10.48 -2.82 -34.56
C HIS A 150 9.95 -4.02 -33.76
N VAL A 151 9.05 -4.76 -34.39
CA VAL A 151 8.25 -5.80 -33.74
C VAL A 151 8.86 -7.17 -34.03
N PRO A 152 9.26 -7.96 -33.02
CA PRO A 152 9.63 -9.35 -33.21
C PRO A 152 8.52 -10.14 -33.89
N ILE A 153 8.86 -10.90 -34.93
CA ILE A 153 7.90 -11.75 -35.66
C ILE A 153 8.24 -13.22 -35.48
N ASP A 154 7.21 -14.06 -35.43
CA ASP A 154 7.35 -15.51 -35.48
C ASP A 154 7.44 -15.94 -36.95
N GLU A 155 8.58 -16.51 -37.33
CA GLU A 155 8.86 -16.85 -38.73
C GLU A 155 7.94 -17.93 -39.32
N LYS A 156 7.34 -18.77 -38.47
CA LYS A 156 6.45 -19.84 -38.92
C LYS A 156 5.04 -19.33 -39.20
N THR A 157 4.58 -18.38 -38.40
CA THR A 157 3.20 -17.88 -38.46
C THR A 157 3.08 -16.52 -39.13
N GLY A 158 4.17 -15.77 -39.27
CA GLY A 158 4.17 -14.38 -39.73
C GLY A 158 3.54 -13.39 -38.74
N ARG A 159 3.14 -13.86 -37.55
CA ARG A 159 2.48 -13.05 -36.52
C ARG A 159 3.49 -12.36 -35.63
N ALA A 160 3.07 -11.31 -34.94
CA ALA A 160 3.87 -10.69 -33.90
C ALA A 160 4.14 -11.68 -32.77
N LYS A 161 5.41 -11.83 -32.40
CA LYS A 161 5.85 -12.73 -31.32
C LYS A 161 5.59 -12.05 -29.98
N GLU A 162 4.86 -12.72 -29.08
CA GLU A 162 4.58 -12.20 -27.74
C GLU A 162 5.52 -12.76 -26.67
N LYS A 163 5.91 -14.03 -26.80
CA LYS A 163 6.75 -14.74 -25.83
C LYS A 163 8.23 -14.36 -26.03
N GLY A 164 8.90 -14.02 -24.93
CA GLY A 164 10.34 -13.75 -24.89
C GLY A 164 10.81 -13.63 -23.45
N GLU A 165 12.10 -13.34 -23.27
CA GLU A 165 12.77 -13.29 -21.95
C GLU A 165 12.94 -11.86 -21.43
N TYR A 166 12.49 -10.85 -22.19
CA TYR A 166 12.65 -9.46 -21.79
C TYR A 166 11.62 -9.08 -20.72
N ALA A 167 12.12 -8.70 -19.54
CA ALA A 167 11.31 -8.16 -18.46
C ALA A 167 11.25 -6.63 -18.55
N ILE A 168 10.11 -6.05 -18.17
CA ILE A 168 9.97 -4.60 -17.99
C ILE A 168 9.47 -4.31 -16.57
N ALA A 169 10.01 -3.28 -15.94
CA ALA A 169 9.56 -2.84 -14.63
C ALA A 169 8.05 -2.52 -14.66
N GLY A 170 7.30 -3.02 -13.68
CA GLY A 170 5.85 -2.81 -13.56
C GLY A 170 4.96 -3.77 -14.36
N CYS A 171 5.51 -4.83 -14.97
CA CYS A 171 4.72 -5.92 -15.57
C CYS A 171 5.23 -7.27 -15.04
N PRO A 172 4.35 -8.17 -14.56
CA PRO A 172 4.77 -9.51 -14.17
C PRO A 172 5.16 -10.35 -15.41
N GLY A 173 6.17 -11.21 -15.23
CA GLY A 173 6.68 -12.11 -16.27
C GLY A 173 7.57 -11.43 -17.31
N THR A 174 7.77 -12.11 -18.45
CA THR A 174 8.62 -11.68 -19.56
C THR A 174 7.88 -11.71 -20.88
N GLY A 175 8.37 -10.97 -21.88
CA GLY A 175 7.80 -10.94 -23.23
C GLY A 175 8.84 -10.68 -24.31
N ALA A 176 8.40 -10.68 -25.55
CA ALA A 176 9.25 -10.36 -26.69
C ALA A 176 9.63 -8.86 -26.69
N PRO A 177 10.92 -8.54 -26.89
CA PRO A 177 11.42 -7.16 -26.87
C PRO A 177 11.01 -6.37 -28.12
N ILE A 178 10.13 -5.38 -27.98
CA ILE A 178 9.73 -4.44 -29.02
C ILE A 178 10.54 -3.15 -28.84
N LEU A 179 11.32 -2.77 -29.85
CA LEU A 179 12.05 -1.51 -29.87
C LEU A 179 11.14 -0.40 -30.42
N MET A 180 10.93 0.64 -29.63
CA MET A 180 10.15 1.81 -30.00
C MET A 180 11.09 2.99 -30.25
N ASP A 181 11.01 3.58 -31.42
CA ASP A 181 11.87 4.68 -31.88
C ASP A 181 11.06 5.97 -32.07
N TYR A 182 11.52 7.00 -31.36
CA TYR A 182 10.90 8.31 -31.19
C TYR A 182 11.86 9.42 -31.66
N ARG A 183 12.81 9.14 -32.56
CA ARG A 183 13.80 10.13 -32.99
C ARG A 183 13.19 11.38 -33.66
N ASP A 184 12.10 11.22 -34.43
CA ASP A 184 11.51 12.27 -35.27
C ASP A 184 10.15 12.79 -34.76
N VAL A 185 9.95 12.86 -33.44
CA VAL A 185 8.66 13.27 -32.84
C VAL A 185 8.67 14.67 -32.22
N ALA A 186 9.65 15.50 -32.57
CA ALA A 186 9.71 16.90 -32.11
C ALA A 186 8.60 17.75 -32.75
N GLY A 187 8.05 18.69 -31.99
CA GLY A 187 7.00 19.61 -32.43
C GLY A 187 5.64 18.93 -32.65
N GLY A 188 5.35 17.84 -31.94
CA GLY A 188 4.12 17.06 -32.16
C GLY A 188 2.84 17.74 -31.66
N THR A 189 2.94 18.75 -30.81
CA THR A 189 1.77 19.39 -30.21
C THR A 189 1.50 20.77 -30.84
N LEU A 190 2.56 21.54 -31.08
CA LEU A 190 2.47 22.94 -31.47
C LEU A 190 3.09 23.25 -32.84
N ASP A 191 3.74 22.26 -33.46
CA ASP A 191 4.47 22.40 -34.73
C ASP A 191 5.51 23.54 -34.73
N LYS A 192 6.17 23.74 -33.58
CA LYS A 192 7.22 24.76 -33.36
C LYS A 192 8.60 24.15 -33.08
N GLY A 193 8.80 22.89 -33.47
CA GLY A 193 10.02 22.15 -33.19
C GLY A 193 10.17 21.74 -31.71
N LEU A 194 11.41 21.43 -31.29
CA LEU A 194 11.70 20.86 -29.97
C LEU A 194 11.45 21.84 -28.81
N LEU A 195 11.78 23.12 -29.00
CA LEU A 195 11.57 24.20 -28.02
C LEU A 195 10.52 25.18 -28.56
N PRO A 196 9.24 25.04 -28.21
CA PRO A 196 8.17 25.88 -28.78
C PRO A 196 8.27 27.37 -28.39
N THR A 197 9.01 27.71 -27.35
CA THR A 197 9.32 29.09 -26.95
C THR A 197 10.61 29.63 -27.57
N GLY A 198 11.41 28.78 -28.22
CA GLY A 198 12.75 29.09 -28.71
C GLY A 198 13.83 29.16 -27.62
N ASN A 199 13.47 29.09 -26.34
CA ASN A 199 14.39 29.28 -25.22
C ASN A 199 14.77 27.95 -24.56
N PRO A 200 16.06 27.67 -24.28
CA PRO A 200 16.45 26.55 -23.43
C PRO A 200 15.92 26.67 -22.00
N ILE A 201 15.71 27.90 -21.51
CA ILE A 201 15.10 28.21 -20.22
C ILE A 201 14.15 29.40 -20.39
N ASP A 202 12.92 29.24 -19.92
CA ASP A 202 11.93 30.27 -19.72
C ASP A 202 11.85 30.64 -18.23
N GLU A 203 11.77 31.94 -17.93
CA GLU A 203 11.47 32.43 -16.58
C GLU A 203 9.94 32.54 -16.37
N ILE A 204 9.45 31.90 -15.31
CA ILE A 204 8.05 31.90 -14.91
C ILE A 204 7.92 32.46 -13.50
N LYS A 205 7.14 33.54 -13.34
CA LYS A 205 6.85 34.12 -12.02
C LYS A 205 5.72 33.35 -11.33
N LEU A 206 6.06 32.60 -10.28
CA LEU A 206 5.15 31.80 -9.47
C LEU A 206 4.99 32.43 -8.08
N GLY A 207 4.02 33.34 -7.94
CA GLY A 207 3.88 34.20 -6.76
C GLY A 207 5.04 35.19 -6.68
N ASP A 208 5.75 35.21 -5.56
CA ASP A 208 6.91 36.08 -5.32
C ASP A 208 8.24 35.47 -5.79
N LYS A 209 8.23 34.24 -6.32
CA LYS A 209 9.43 33.52 -6.78
C LYS A 209 9.46 33.42 -8.31
N THR A 210 10.64 33.51 -8.88
CA THR A 210 10.89 33.14 -10.30
C THR A 210 11.39 31.71 -10.38
N VAL A 211 10.72 30.89 -11.18
CA VAL A 211 11.07 29.50 -11.46
C VAL A 211 11.60 29.41 -12.89
N HIS A 212 12.71 28.72 -13.08
CA HIS A 212 13.27 28.43 -14.40
C HIS A 212 12.67 27.13 -14.93
N VAL A 213 12.12 27.19 -16.15
CA VAL A 213 11.45 26.07 -16.78
C VAL A 213 12.00 25.85 -18.18
N THR A 214 12.34 24.62 -18.57
CA THR A 214 12.50 24.28 -19.98
C THR A 214 11.19 23.71 -20.50
N ILE A 215 10.66 24.27 -21.59
CA ILE A 215 9.43 23.79 -22.22
C ILE A 215 9.82 23.03 -23.48
N THR A 216 9.46 21.75 -23.58
CA THR A 216 9.75 20.95 -24.77
C THR A 216 8.48 20.38 -25.39
N ASP A 217 8.46 20.31 -26.71
CA ASP A 217 7.45 19.60 -27.49
C ASP A 217 8.10 18.37 -28.13
N MET A 218 8.15 17.28 -27.37
CA MET A 218 8.78 16.03 -27.76
C MET A 218 7.89 14.86 -27.39
N ALA A 219 7.26 14.24 -28.39
CA ALA A 219 6.21 13.22 -28.26
C ALA A 219 4.90 13.71 -27.61
N ASN A 220 4.98 14.61 -26.64
CA ASN A 220 3.91 15.41 -26.05
C ASN A 220 4.56 16.72 -25.55
N LEU A 221 3.74 17.67 -25.10
CA LEU A 221 4.23 18.91 -24.50
C LEU A 221 4.56 18.76 -23.00
N PHE A 222 5.76 19.16 -22.60
CA PHE A 222 6.27 19.09 -21.23
C PHE A 222 6.88 20.41 -20.74
N GLY A 223 6.73 20.68 -19.44
CA GLY A 223 7.49 21.70 -18.72
C GLY A 223 8.39 21.07 -17.65
N PHE A 224 9.69 21.32 -17.72
CA PHE A 224 10.69 20.80 -16.79
C PHE A 224 11.16 21.88 -15.84
N ALA A 225 10.99 21.65 -14.53
CA ALA A 225 11.46 22.56 -13.48
C ALA A 225 12.28 21.79 -12.44
N ARG A 226 13.13 22.50 -11.69
CA ARG A 226 13.86 21.87 -10.59
C ARG A 226 12.92 21.61 -9.43
N ALA A 227 12.98 20.40 -8.87
CA ALA A 227 12.20 19.99 -7.70
C ALA A 227 12.28 21.02 -6.55
N LYS A 228 13.49 21.48 -6.24
CA LYS A 228 13.74 22.46 -5.16
C LYS A 228 13.03 23.80 -5.35
N ASP A 229 12.79 24.22 -6.60
CA ASP A 229 12.13 25.51 -6.89
C ASP A 229 10.63 25.45 -6.53
N LEU A 230 10.06 24.24 -6.41
CA LEU A 230 8.69 23.96 -5.99
C LEU A 230 8.60 23.43 -4.54
N LEU A 231 9.71 23.53 -3.80
CA LEU A 231 9.85 23.11 -2.40
C LEU A 231 9.76 21.59 -2.18
N ILE A 232 10.24 20.80 -3.14
CA ILE A 232 10.38 19.35 -2.98
C ILE A 232 11.82 18.89 -3.23
N ASN A 233 12.24 17.83 -2.55
CA ASN A 233 13.56 17.23 -2.71
C ASN A 233 13.66 16.41 -4.01
N GLY A 234 12.55 15.82 -4.43
CA GLY A 234 12.39 14.96 -5.60
C GLY A 234 12.42 13.46 -5.28
N GLY A 235 12.82 13.07 -4.06
CA GLY A 235 12.93 11.67 -3.59
C GLY A 235 11.66 11.13 -2.93
N GLU A 236 10.70 12.00 -2.62
CA GLU A 236 9.41 11.68 -1.98
C GLU A 236 8.60 10.68 -2.81
N LYS A 237 7.73 9.89 -2.16
CA LYS A 237 6.87 8.95 -2.87
C LYS A 237 5.80 9.70 -3.65
N ALA A 238 5.40 9.15 -4.81
CA ALA A 238 4.38 9.78 -5.65
C ALA A 238 3.04 9.99 -4.92
N LEU A 239 2.68 9.08 -4.00
CA LEU A 239 1.46 9.22 -3.20
C LEU A 239 1.54 10.40 -2.23
N ASP A 240 2.70 10.62 -1.60
CA ASP A 240 2.93 11.75 -0.69
C ASP A 240 2.82 13.08 -1.43
N LEU A 241 3.46 13.17 -2.61
CA LEU A 241 3.38 14.35 -3.49
C LEU A 241 1.96 14.59 -4.03
N THR A 242 1.19 13.52 -4.23
CA THR A 242 -0.21 13.62 -4.65
C THR A 242 -1.12 14.07 -3.51
N GLY A 243 -0.82 13.66 -2.26
CA GLY A 243 -1.56 14.07 -1.07
C GLY A 243 -1.27 15.50 -0.59
N ASP A 244 -0.19 16.12 -1.06
CA ASP A 244 0.14 17.52 -0.76
C ASP A 244 -0.68 18.47 -1.65
N ASN A 245 -1.87 18.84 -1.16
CA ASN A 245 -2.76 19.80 -1.84
C ASN A 245 -2.08 21.15 -2.15
N ALA A 246 -1.14 21.60 -1.33
CA ALA A 246 -0.46 22.87 -1.55
C ALA A 246 0.57 22.74 -2.69
N LEU A 247 1.30 21.62 -2.76
CA LEU A 247 2.17 21.31 -3.90
C LEU A 247 1.35 21.15 -5.18
N ILE A 248 0.24 20.39 -5.15
CA ILE A 248 -0.63 20.22 -6.31
C ILE A 248 -1.12 21.58 -6.81
N ALA A 249 -1.53 22.48 -5.92
CA ALA A 249 -1.90 23.85 -6.30
C ALA A 249 -0.73 24.62 -6.94
N ARG A 250 0.49 24.54 -6.38
CA ARG A 250 1.69 25.18 -6.96
C ARG A 250 2.04 24.61 -8.34
N VAL A 251 2.02 23.30 -8.50
CA VAL A 251 2.31 22.61 -9.77
C VAL A 251 1.23 22.90 -10.80
N LYS A 252 -0.05 22.91 -10.41
CA LYS A 252 -1.17 23.30 -11.27
C LYS A 252 -1.02 24.75 -11.75
N ARG A 253 -0.68 25.68 -10.84
CA ARG A 253 -0.42 27.08 -11.20
C ARG A 253 0.77 27.20 -12.17
N LEU A 254 1.86 26.49 -11.91
CA LEU A 254 3.01 26.43 -12.83
C LEU A 254 2.58 25.90 -14.20
N ARG A 255 1.79 24.82 -14.24
CA ARG A 255 1.24 24.25 -15.48
C ARG A 255 0.42 25.25 -16.26
N GLY A 256 -0.48 25.99 -15.59
CA GLY A 256 -1.28 27.05 -16.21
C GLY A 256 -0.42 28.14 -16.84
N LEU A 257 0.63 28.58 -16.15
CA LEU A 257 1.55 29.61 -16.66
C LEU A 257 2.38 29.11 -17.85
N VAL A 258 2.83 27.85 -17.80
CA VAL A 258 3.52 27.20 -18.92
C VAL A 258 2.57 27.05 -20.12
N ALA A 259 1.34 26.58 -19.89
CA ALA A 259 0.30 26.47 -20.93
C ALA A 259 0.00 27.81 -21.58
N GLN A 260 -0.10 28.88 -20.79
CA GLN A 260 -0.30 30.23 -21.29
C GLN A 260 0.88 30.72 -22.12
N ARG A 261 2.12 30.46 -21.69
CA ARG A 261 3.33 30.86 -22.42
C ARG A 261 3.38 30.29 -23.83
N VAL A 262 2.88 29.07 -24.03
CA VAL A 262 2.86 28.43 -25.34
C VAL A 262 1.55 28.61 -26.12
N GLY A 263 0.56 29.30 -25.54
CA GLY A 263 -0.72 29.60 -26.19
C GLY A 263 -1.79 28.51 -26.09
N LEU A 264 -1.65 27.52 -25.20
CA LEU A 264 -2.67 26.49 -24.96
C LEU A 264 -3.79 26.95 -24.01
N CYS A 265 -3.54 27.98 -23.21
CA CYS A 265 -4.48 28.44 -22.20
C CYS A 265 -4.44 29.98 -22.11
N LYS A 266 -5.60 30.64 -22.10
CA LYS A 266 -5.70 32.10 -21.98
C LYS A 266 -5.55 32.52 -20.52
N ASP A 267 -6.26 31.85 -19.63
CA ASP A 267 -6.26 32.09 -18.19
C ASP A 267 -5.61 30.91 -17.45
N PRO A 268 -4.39 31.06 -16.89
CA PRO A 268 -3.68 30.00 -16.19
C PRO A 268 -4.47 29.30 -15.08
N GLU A 269 -5.47 29.96 -14.48
CA GLU A 269 -6.32 29.34 -13.45
C GLU A 269 -7.30 28.30 -14.05
N LYS A 270 -7.63 28.44 -15.34
CA LYS A 270 -8.58 27.57 -16.07
C LYS A 270 -7.90 26.48 -16.88
N VAL A 271 -6.69 26.12 -16.50
CA VAL A 271 -5.89 25.15 -17.25
C VAL A 271 -6.51 23.74 -17.24
N ASP A 272 -7.34 23.40 -16.25
CA ASP A 272 -8.04 22.11 -16.23
C ASP A 272 -9.18 22.03 -17.25
N GLU A 273 -9.80 23.16 -17.57
CA GLU A 273 -10.88 23.28 -18.54
C GLU A 273 -10.34 23.48 -19.96
N GLU A 274 -9.34 24.35 -20.12
CA GLU A 274 -8.81 24.74 -21.44
C GLU A 274 -7.74 23.76 -21.96
N SER A 275 -6.97 23.13 -21.07
CA SER A 275 -5.89 22.21 -21.44
C SER A 275 -5.69 21.11 -20.37
N PRO A 276 -6.66 20.20 -20.19
CA PRO A 276 -6.75 19.28 -19.04
C PRO A 276 -5.50 18.42 -18.80
N MET A 277 -4.85 17.97 -19.89
CA MET A 277 -3.76 16.99 -19.81
C MET A 277 -2.37 17.56 -20.13
N PHE A 278 -2.30 18.73 -20.78
CA PHE A 278 -1.06 19.30 -21.31
C PHE A 278 -0.87 20.76 -20.86
N PRO A 279 0.37 21.26 -20.76
CA PRO A 279 1.61 20.51 -20.73
C PRO A 279 1.70 19.65 -19.47
N MET A 280 2.35 18.48 -19.56
CA MET A 280 2.71 17.72 -18.35
C MET A 280 3.89 18.40 -17.64
N ILE A 281 3.85 18.47 -16.32
CA ILE A 281 4.96 19.05 -15.54
C ILE A 281 5.85 17.94 -15.01
N VAL A 282 7.16 18.09 -15.20
CA VAL A 282 8.15 17.15 -14.66
C VAL A 282 9.12 17.91 -13.76
N LEU A 283 9.15 17.53 -12.49
CA LEU A 283 10.08 18.07 -11.52
C LEU A 283 11.33 17.20 -11.45
N ILE A 284 12.50 17.83 -11.60
CA ILE A 284 13.79 17.16 -11.75
C ILE A 284 14.68 17.43 -10.53
N SER A 285 15.29 16.38 -10.00
CA SER A 285 16.24 16.44 -8.88
C SER A 285 17.48 15.59 -9.17
N LYS A 286 18.49 15.70 -8.30
CA LYS A 286 19.59 14.73 -8.28
C LYS A 286 19.04 13.33 -7.92
N PRO A 287 19.59 12.26 -8.51
CA PRO A 287 19.22 10.88 -8.18
C PRO A 287 19.70 10.49 -6.78
N THR A 288 19.08 9.45 -6.21
CA THR A 288 19.42 8.96 -4.85
C THR A 288 20.62 8.03 -4.84
N THR A 289 20.99 7.48 -5.99
CA THR A 289 22.18 6.65 -6.19
C THR A 289 22.99 7.19 -7.37
N ASN A 290 24.21 6.69 -7.56
CA ASN A 290 25.08 7.12 -8.66
C ASN A 290 24.78 6.42 -10.01
N GLU A 291 23.79 5.52 -10.05
CA GLU A 291 23.45 4.79 -11.28
C GLU A 291 22.60 5.58 -12.29
N PRO A 292 21.52 6.27 -11.89
CA PRO A 292 20.74 7.14 -12.78
C PRO A 292 21.45 8.47 -12.99
N HIS A 293 21.09 9.19 -14.06
CA HIS A 293 21.63 10.54 -14.30
C HIS A 293 20.77 11.62 -13.65
N VAL A 294 19.45 11.40 -13.60
CA VAL A 294 18.48 12.32 -12.98
C VAL A 294 17.36 11.54 -12.31
N GLN A 295 16.72 12.19 -11.34
CA GLN A 295 15.47 11.74 -10.77
C GLN A 295 14.32 12.64 -11.22
N SER A 296 13.19 12.04 -11.54
CA SER A 296 12.00 12.69 -12.09
C SER A 296 10.75 12.43 -11.25
N ARG A 297 9.88 13.44 -11.17
CA ARG A 297 8.51 13.37 -10.67
C ARG A 297 7.58 14.02 -11.70
N LEU A 298 6.85 13.19 -12.42
CA LEU A 298 5.92 13.61 -13.47
C LEU A 298 4.54 13.84 -12.86
N PHE A 299 3.93 14.97 -13.15
CA PHE A 299 2.58 15.33 -12.77
C PHE A 299 1.68 15.33 -14.00
N LEU A 300 0.59 14.56 -13.91
CA LEU A 300 -0.44 14.42 -14.93
C LEU A 300 -1.78 14.41 -14.21
N ASP A 301 -2.77 15.13 -14.75
CA ASP A 301 -4.11 15.22 -14.17
C ASP A 301 -4.09 15.62 -12.67
N ASN A 302 -3.29 16.62 -12.33
CA ASN A 302 -3.10 17.15 -10.98
C ASN A 302 -2.69 16.09 -9.92
N LYS A 303 -2.10 14.97 -10.34
CA LYS A 303 -1.56 13.91 -9.47
C LYS A 303 -0.11 13.63 -9.85
N CYS A 304 0.73 13.26 -8.88
CA CYS A 304 2.07 12.78 -9.17
C CYS A 304 1.96 11.33 -9.66
N HIS A 305 2.47 11.06 -10.85
CA HIS A 305 2.39 9.76 -11.49
C HIS A 305 3.28 8.75 -10.75
N THR A 306 2.75 7.56 -10.44
CA THR A 306 3.44 6.48 -9.69
C THR A 306 4.49 5.73 -10.51
N ALA A 307 4.65 6.11 -11.77
CA ALA A 307 5.65 5.61 -12.71
C ALA A 307 6.06 6.74 -13.67
N MET A 308 7.02 6.52 -14.55
CA MET A 308 7.32 7.49 -15.61
C MET A 308 6.50 7.17 -16.87
N ALA A 309 5.78 8.16 -17.40
CA ALA A 309 5.19 8.05 -18.72
C ALA A 309 6.33 7.97 -19.76
N LEU A 310 6.27 7.02 -20.68
CA LEU A 310 7.34 6.80 -21.67
C LEU A 310 7.63 8.03 -22.54
N THR A 311 6.59 8.75 -22.94
CA THR A 311 6.73 10.03 -23.67
C THR A 311 7.43 11.08 -22.80
N GLY A 312 7.18 11.07 -21.49
CA GLY A 312 7.90 11.90 -20.52
C GLY A 312 9.36 11.50 -20.40
N ALA A 313 9.68 10.20 -20.46
CA ALA A 313 11.06 9.72 -20.45
C ALA A 313 11.83 10.15 -21.71
N VAL A 314 11.22 10.00 -22.89
CA VAL A 314 11.74 10.51 -24.17
C VAL A 314 11.99 12.02 -24.10
N ALA A 315 11.02 12.79 -23.63
CA ALA A 315 11.15 14.24 -23.48
C ALA A 315 12.20 14.66 -22.43
N THR A 316 12.33 13.91 -21.34
CA THR A 316 13.34 14.13 -20.28
C THR A 316 14.74 13.90 -20.83
N THR A 317 14.93 12.80 -21.57
CA THR A 317 16.20 12.48 -22.25
C THR A 317 16.54 13.52 -23.32
N ALA A 318 15.57 13.92 -24.14
CA ALA A 318 15.74 14.98 -25.13
C ALA A 318 16.15 16.30 -24.46
N CYS A 319 15.45 16.70 -23.39
CA CYS A 319 15.76 17.89 -22.62
C CYS A 319 17.18 17.82 -22.02
N GLY A 320 17.63 16.66 -21.54
CA GLY A 320 19.02 16.48 -21.05
C GLY A 320 20.10 16.71 -22.11
N LYS A 321 19.75 16.58 -23.41
CA LYS A 321 20.63 16.85 -24.56
C LYS A 321 20.51 18.27 -25.10
N ILE A 322 19.51 19.04 -24.68
CA ILE A 322 19.42 20.47 -25.02
C ILE A 322 20.41 21.24 -24.15
N ARG A 323 21.44 21.83 -24.76
CA ARG A 323 22.44 22.64 -24.04
C ARG A 323 21.77 23.77 -23.26
N ASN A 324 22.22 23.99 -22.02
CA ASN A 324 21.69 25.01 -21.11
C ASN A 324 20.23 24.82 -20.69
N SER A 325 19.61 23.67 -20.93
CA SER A 325 18.29 23.36 -20.36
C SER A 325 18.37 23.11 -18.85
N VAL A 326 17.22 23.16 -18.17
CA VAL A 326 17.10 22.84 -16.74
C VAL A 326 17.73 21.48 -16.40
N ILE A 327 17.53 20.47 -17.26
CA ILE A 327 18.10 19.14 -17.04
C ILE A 327 19.59 19.12 -17.36
N ASN A 328 20.00 19.69 -18.49
CA ASN A 328 21.38 19.69 -18.93
C ASN A 328 22.32 20.36 -17.92
N LEU A 329 21.88 21.46 -17.31
CA LEU A 329 22.62 22.16 -16.26
C LEU A 329 22.77 21.37 -14.95
N MET A 330 22.05 20.25 -14.80
CA MET A 330 22.16 19.36 -13.64
C MET A 330 23.04 18.14 -13.88
N LEU A 331 23.45 17.90 -15.13
CA LEU A 331 24.25 16.75 -15.52
C LEU A 331 25.75 17.05 -15.40
N ASP A 332 26.53 16.02 -15.09
CA ASP A 332 27.98 16.07 -15.31
C ASP A 332 28.33 15.79 -16.79
N THR A 333 29.58 16.04 -17.17
CA THR A 333 30.06 15.91 -18.55
C THR A 333 29.93 14.49 -19.11
N LYS A 334 30.04 13.45 -18.25
CA LYS A 334 29.92 12.04 -18.65
C LYS A 334 28.45 11.67 -18.88
N ALA A 335 27.56 12.12 -18.01
CA ALA A 335 26.12 11.93 -18.13
C ALA A 335 25.55 12.69 -19.35
N ALA A 336 26.08 13.88 -19.67
CA ALA A 336 25.68 14.64 -20.84
C ALA A 336 26.04 13.93 -22.16
N SER A 337 27.14 13.17 -22.20
CA SER A 337 27.68 12.51 -23.40
C SER A 337 27.29 11.02 -23.55
N THR A 338 26.54 10.44 -22.61
CA THR A 338 26.14 9.03 -22.66
C THR A 338 25.20 8.70 -23.83
N ASN A 339 25.35 7.49 -24.39
CA ASN A 339 24.43 6.93 -25.39
C ASN A 339 23.21 6.21 -24.77
N THR A 340 23.15 6.13 -23.44
CA THR A 340 22.02 5.57 -22.70
C THR A 340 21.71 6.45 -21.50
N PHE A 341 20.59 7.15 -21.55
CA PHE A 341 20.14 8.06 -20.50
C PHE A 341 19.20 7.34 -19.54
N LYS A 342 19.70 7.03 -18.35
CA LYS A 342 18.96 6.43 -17.24
C LYS A 342 18.24 7.48 -16.39
N ILE A 343 16.92 7.33 -16.24
CA ILE A 343 16.05 8.20 -15.44
C ILE A 343 15.50 7.42 -14.25
N GLN A 344 15.74 7.91 -13.04
CA GLN A 344 15.07 7.41 -11.85
C GLN A 344 13.66 8.01 -11.73
N HIS A 345 12.69 7.16 -11.46
CA HIS A 345 11.29 7.55 -11.22
C HIS A 345 10.70 6.65 -10.11
N PRO A 346 9.47 6.91 -9.61
CA PRO A 346 8.92 6.17 -8.47
C PRO A 346 8.82 4.65 -8.65
N GLY A 347 8.85 4.15 -9.89
CA GLY A 347 8.77 2.72 -10.22
C GLY A 347 10.11 2.07 -10.57
N GLY A 348 11.24 2.78 -10.43
CA GLY A 348 12.58 2.26 -10.71
C GLY A 348 13.40 3.14 -11.65
N ILE A 349 14.36 2.50 -12.34
CA ILE A 349 15.26 3.16 -13.30
C ILE A 349 14.83 2.78 -14.71
N LEU A 350 14.61 3.79 -15.55
CA LEU A 350 14.21 3.63 -16.95
C LEU A 350 15.36 4.09 -17.87
N PRO A 351 16.02 3.17 -18.59
CA PRO A 351 17.02 3.52 -19.60
C PRO A 351 16.37 3.91 -20.94
N ILE A 352 16.85 4.99 -21.54
CA ILE A 352 16.51 5.44 -22.90
C ILE A 352 17.78 5.50 -23.74
N SER A 353 17.79 4.83 -24.89
CA SER A 353 18.91 4.92 -25.84
C SER A 353 18.83 6.25 -26.58
N VAL A 354 19.93 6.98 -26.63
CA VAL A 354 19.98 8.32 -27.23
C VAL A 354 21.30 8.57 -27.93
N GLN A 355 21.25 9.04 -29.16
CA GLN A 355 22.40 9.56 -29.92
C GLN A 355 21.96 10.85 -30.60
N THR A 356 22.83 11.87 -30.53
CA THR A 356 22.48 13.22 -30.97
C THR A 356 23.57 13.83 -31.82
N GLU A 357 23.17 14.52 -32.88
CA GLU A 357 24.03 15.42 -33.65
C GLU A 357 23.62 16.87 -33.41
N TYR A 358 24.62 17.76 -33.37
CA TYR A 358 24.40 19.20 -33.21
C TYR A 358 24.87 19.90 -34.49
N PRO A 359 24.07 20.82 -35.06
CA PRO A 359 24.47 21.53 -36.26
C PRO A 359 25.62 22.52 -35.99
N ASP A 360 25.68 23.09 -34.78
CA ASP A 360 26.76 23.99 -34.32
C ASP A 360 26.81 24.04 -32.77
N GLU A 361 27.64 24.92 -32.18
CA GLU A 361 27.80 25.07 -30.73
C GLU A 361 26.54 25.58 -29.99
N ASN A 362 25.64 26.31 -30.67
CA ASN A 362 24.42 26.88 -30.10
C ASN A 362 23.14 26.20 -30.63
N GLY A 363 23.26 25.32 -31.62
CA GLY A 363 22.15 24.61 -32.25
C GLY A 363 21.48 23.57 -31.36
N LEU A 364 20.19 23.33 -31.63
CA LEU A 364 19.41 22.28 -30.97
C LEU A 364 19.85 20.88 -31.43
N PRO A 365 19.79 19.87 -30.55
CA PRO A 365 20.12 18.50 -30.93
C PRO A 365 19.09 17.97 -31.94
N SER A 366 19.59 17.31 -32.98
CA SER A 366 18.85 16.31 -33.74
C SER A 366 19.14 14.93 -33.16
N PHE A 367 18.21 13.99 -33.28
CA PHE A 367 18.33 12.66 -32.68
C PHE A 367 18.56 11.61 -33.78
N GLU A 368 19.74 11.01 -33.81
CA GLU A 368 19.99 9.83 -34.63
C GLU A 368 19.31 8.59 -34.03
N THR A 369 19.22 8.55 -32.70
CA THR A 369 18.49 7.52 -31.97
C THR A 369 17.82 8.19 -30.79
N LEU A 370 16.54 7.88 -30.59
CA LEU A 370 15.85 8.15 -29.33
C LEU A 370 14.82 7.06 -29.10
N SER A 371 15.22 5.99 -28.43
CA SER A 371 14.47 4.74 -28.42
C SER A 371 14.47 4.04 -27.07
N PHE A 372 13.51 3.14 -26.89
CA PHE A 372 13.36 2.35 -25.68
C PHE A 372 12.69 1.01 -25.96
N MET A 373 12.87 0.06 -25.04
CA MET A 373 12.30 -1.29 -25.15
C MET A 373 10.98 -1.41 -24.42
N ARG A 374 10.02 -2.12 -25.01
CA ARG A 374 8.77 -2.53 -24.39
C ARG A 374 8.38 -3.95 -24.77
N THR A 375 7.30 -4.44 -24.17
CA THR A 375 6.67 -5.71 -24.53
C THR A 375 5.20 -5.44 -24.79
N SER A 376 4.56 -6.25 -25.63
CA SER A 376 3.09 -6.22 -25.86
C SER A 376 2.49 -7.61 -25.72
N ARG A 377 1.21 -7.70 -25.35
CA ARG A 377 0.48 -8.97 -25.24
C ARG A 377 -1.01 -8.77 -25.51
N TYR A 378 -1.58 -9.62 -26.35
CA TYR A 378 -3.03 -9.75 -26.54
C TYR A 378 -3.64 -10.41 -25.30
N LEU A 379 -4.61 -9.74 -24.69
CA LEU A 379 -5.32 -10.27 -23.52
C LEU A 379 -6.66 -10.89 -23.94
N PHE A 380 -7.34 -10.25 -24.88
CA PHE A 380 -8.65 -10.67 -25.35
C PHE A 380 -8.90 -10.13 -26.77
N LYS A 381 -9.65 -10.88 -27.58
CA LYS A 381 -10.21 -10.43 -28.86
C LYS A 381 -11.65 -10.92 -28.94
N GLY A 382 -12.58 -10.02 -29.25
CA GLY A 382 -14.01 -10.32 -29.34
C GLY A 382 -14.84 -9.06 -29.48
N ASP A 383 -16.15 -9.18 -29.30
CA ASP A 383 -17.08 -8.07 -29.45
C ASP A 383 -17.43 -7.42 -28.11
N ILE A 384 -17.45 -6.09 -28.07
CA ILE A 384 -17.96 -5.32 -26.94
C ILE A 384 -19.42 -5.02 -27.15
N PHE A 385 -20.26 -5.39 -26.19
CA PHE A 385 -21.68 -5.08 -26.22
C PHE A 385 -21.96 -3.65 -25.81
N ILE A 386 -22.81 -2.97 -26.58
CA ILE A 386 -23.28 -1.61 -26.31
C ILE A 386 -24.63 -1.71 -25.57
N PRO A 387 -24.79 -1.05 -24.41
CA PRO A 387 -26.04 -1.08 -23.66
C PRO A 387 -27.21 -0.42 -24.40
N GLU A 388 -28.41 -0.99 -24.25
CA GLU A 388 -29.62 -0.64 -25.05
C GLU A 388 -29.99 0.84 -24.95
N ASP A 389 -29.83 1.45 -23.77
CA ASP A 389 -30.08 2.88 -23.51
C ASP A 389 -29.18 3.81 -24.35
N PHE A 390 -28.00 3.32 -24.75
CA PHE A 390 -27.10 4.02 -25.65
C PHE A 390 -27.36 3.68 -27.13
N GLN A 391 -27.91 2.50 -27.42
CA GLN A 391 -28.21 2.06 -28.79
C GLN A 391 -29.22 2.98 -29.48
N ASP A 392 -30.24 3.47 -28.78
CA ASP A 392 -31.25 4.38 -29.35
C ASP A 392 -30.65 5.72 -29.81
N ARG A 393 -29.59 6.19 -29.13
CA ARG A 393 -28.81 7.38 -29.51
C ARG A 393 -27.81 7.10 -30.63
N TYR A 394 -27.32 5.86 -30.69
CA TYR A 394 -26.29 5.42 -31.63
C TYR A 394 -26.86 5.05 -33.01
N TYR A 395 -28.03 4.40 -33.05
CA TYR A 395 -28.69 3.93 -34.27
C TYR A 395 -29.86 4.81 -34.72
N GLY A 396 -30.27 5.79 -33.92
CA GLY A 396 -31.38 6.71 -34.21
C GLY A 396 -32.75 6.05 -34.11
N THR A 397 -33.69 6.74 -33.46
CA THR A 397 -35.12 6.43 -33.58
C THR A 397 -35.54 6.64 -35.04
N GLU A 398 -35.89 5.54 -35.70
CA GLU A 398 -36.41 5.46 -37.08
C GLU A 398 -35.55 6.09 -38.20
N VAL A 399 -34.38 5.54 -38.56
CA VAL A 399 -33.90 5.45 -39.97
C VAL A 399 -32.77 4.40 -40.09
N ASN A 400 -32.93 3.44 -41.01
CA ASN A 400 -31.92 2.53 -41.60
C ASN A 400 -31.15 1.53 -40.71
N ARG A 401 -31.88 0.53 -40.18
CA ARG A 401 -31.29 -0.79 -39.82
C ARG A 401 -30.70 -1.58 -41.01
N ASN A 402 -30.77 -1.04 -42.24
CA ASN A 402 -30.31 -1.68 -43.47
C ASN A 402 -28.94 -1.16 -44.00
N GLN A 403 -28.27 -0.24 -43.29
CA GLN A 403 -26.93 0.27 -43.69
C GLN A 403 -25.79 -0.17 -42.78
N VAL A 404 -26.04 -1.03 -41.79
CA VAL A 404 -24.97 -1.70 -41.05
C VAL A 404 -24.34 -2.76 -41.97
N PRO A 405 -23.01 -2.84 -42.13
CA PRO A 405 -22.39 -3.94 -42.85
C PRO A 405 -22.81 -5.24 -42.15
N ARG A 406 -23.69 -6.01 -42.79
CA ARG A 406 -23.86 -7.41 -42.42
C ARG A 406 -22.51 -8.05 -42.63
N THR A 407 -21.91 -8.51 -41.54
CA THR A 407 -20.78 -9.43 -41.60
C THR A 407 -21.26 -10.66 -42.38
N ASN A 408 -20.97 -10.67 -43.69
CA ASN A 408 -20.97 -11.91 -44.44
C ASN A 408 -19.95 -12.80 -43.75
N GLY A 409 -20.44 -13.87 -43.14
CA GLY A 409 -19.60 -14.88 -42.53
C GLY A 409 -18.56 -15.34 -43.53
N VAL A 410 -17.31 -14.93 -43.29
CA VAL A 410 -16.17 -15.64 -43.87
C VAL A 410 -15.99 -16.87 -42.99
N HIS A 411 -16.40 -17.99 -43.54
CA HIS A 411 -16.07 -19.33 -43.09
C HIS A 411 -14.67 -19.38 -42.47
N SER A 412 -14.58 -19.67 -41.17
CA SER A 412 -13.39 -20.32 -40.65
C SER A 412 -13.38 -21.73 -41.23
N SER A 413 -12.48 -21.96 -42.17
CA SER A 413 -12.15 -23.29 -42.66
C SER A 413 -11.68 -24.13 -41.47
N ARG A 414 -12.51 -25.07 -41.05
CA ARG A 414 -12.08 -26.27 -40.32
C ARG A 414 -10.93 -26.90 -41.11
N ILE A 415 -9.74 -26.94 -40.53
CA ILE A 415 -8.70 -27.87 -40.96
C ILE A 415 -9.12 -29.24 -40.42
N GLU A 416 -9.67 -30.06 -41.29
CA GLU A 416 -9.77 -31.51 -41.10
C GLU A 416 -8.36 -32.10 -41.16
N THR A 417 -7.84 -32.55 -40.02
CA THR A 417 -6.82 -33.61 -40.00
C THR A 417 -7.55 -34.96 -40.05
N LYS A 418 -7.41 -35.66 -41.17
CA LYS A 418 -7.79 -37.07 -41.34
C LYS A 418 -7.13 -37.94 -40.26
N VAL A 419 -7.95 -38.57 -39.43
CA VAL A 419 -7.63 -39.87 -38.82
C VAL A 419 -8.68 -40.84 -39.37
N GLY A 420 -8.23 -41.83 -40.13
CA GLY A 420 -9.09 -42.84 -40.74
C GLY A 420 -9.57 -43.88 -39.73
N SER A 421 -10.83 -44.32 -39.93
CA SER A 421 -11.40 -45.67 -39.70
C SER A 421 -11.09 -46.38 -38.37
N SER A 422 -12.03 -46.95 -37.60
CA SER A 422 -13.31 -47.56 -37.95
C SER A 422 -13.94 -48.22 -36.71
N HIS A 423 -15.29 -48.27 -36.68
CA HIS A 423 -16.15 -49.23 -35.94
C HIS A 423 -16.12 -49.11 -34.38
N ILE A 424 -17.22 -49.15 -33.60
CA ILE A 424 -18.45 -49.94 -33.61
C ILE A 424 -19.55 -49.21 -32.77
N ASN A 425 -20.77 -49.21 -33.33
CA ASN A 425 -22.16 -49.22 -32.80
C ASN A 425 -22.56 -48.81 -31.36
N ASP A 426 -23.64 -48.01 -31.33
CA ASP A 426 -24.92 -48.14 -30.60
C ASP A 426 -24.98 -48.58 -29.11
N VAL A 427 -25.71 -47.80 -28.29
CA VAL A 427 -27.08 -48.12 -27.81
C VAL A 427 -27.41 -47.33 -26.50
N ASN A 428 -28.55 -46.62 -26.56
CA ASN A 428 -29.56 -46.23 -25.56
C ASN A 428 -29.33 -46.20 -24.03
N LEU A 429 -29.86 -45.09 -23.48
CA LEU A 429 -30.57 -44.90 -22.20
C LEU A 429 -31.29 -46.15 -21.64
N VAL A 430 -31.22 -46.36 -20.30
CA VAL A 430 -32.35 -46.55 -19.35
C VAL A 430 -31.80 -46.57 -17.90
N ALA A 431 -32.59 -46.03 -16.96
CA ALA A 431 -32.38 -45.94 -15.52
C ALA A 431 -32.64 -47.25 -14.75
N SER A 432 -32.03 -47.42 -13.56
CA SER A 432 -32.65 -48.08 -12.39
C SER A 432 -31.81 -47.99 -11.11
N GLU A 433 -32.49 -47.92 -9.98
CA GLU A 433 -32.00 -47.84 -8.60
C GLU A 433 -31.42 -49.16 -8.02
N SER A 434 -30.65 -48.99 -6.93
CA SER A 434 -30.63 -49.78 -5.68
C SER A 434 -29.45 -50.73 -5.34
N ASN A 435 -29.07 -50.64 -4.06
CA ASN A 435 -28.43 -51.62 -3.15
C ASN A 435 -26.89 -51.81 -3.06
N LEU A 436 -26.32 -51.16 -2.03
CA LEU A 436 -25.69 -51.78 -0.83
C LEU A 436 -24.98 -53.15 -0.98
N LYS A 437 -23.63 -53.17 -0.96
CA LYS A 437 -22.75 -53.60 0.17
C LYS A 437 -21.33 -54.04 -0.26
N SER A 438 -20.37 -53.48 0.49
CA SER A 438 -19.12 -54.06 1.04
C SER A 438 -17.90 -54.40 0.17
N ASN A 439 -16.80 -53.77 0.61
CA ASN A 439 -15.41 -54.24 0.75
C ASN A 439 -14.40 -54.01 -0.39
N GLY A 440 -13.46 -53.09 -0.12
CA GLY A 440 -12.04 -53.45 -0.16
C GLY A 440 -11.10 -52.50 -0.92
N PHE A 441 -10.24 -51.84 -0.14
CA PHE A 441 -8.85 -51.46 -0.45
C PHE A 441 -8.52 -50.27 -1.38
N LEU A 442 -7.94 -49.24 -0.73
CA LEU A 442 -6.68 -48.54 -1.06
C LEU A 442 -6.20 -48.59 -2.52
N GLU A 443 -6.06 -47.43 -3.17
CA GLU A 443 -4.75 -46.97 -3.69
C GLU A 443 -4.78 -45.53 -4.24
N GLN A 444 -3.57 -44.99 -4.32
CA GLN A 444 -3.12 -43.63 -4.57
C GLN A 444 -3.36 -43.15 -6.02
N SER A 445 -3.41 -41.83 -6.21
CA SER A 445 -2.77 -41.20 -7.36
C SER A 445 -2.11 -39.87 -6.98
N SER A 446 -0.79 -39.94 -6.73
CA SER A 446 0.19 -38.91 -7.11
C SER A 446 0.03 -38.59 -8.61
N GLY A 447 0.40 -37.46 -9.20
CA GLY A 447 1.28 -36.36 -8.88
C GLY A 447 1.85 -35.88 -10.23
N THR A 448 2.03 -34.57 -10.44
CA THR A 448 2.98 -34.07 -11.44
C THR A 448 3.82 -32.98 -10.83
N HIS A 449 5.03 -33.37 -10.44
CA HIS A 449 6.16 -32.52 -10.14
C HIS A 449 6.62 -31.76 -11.40
N ILE A 450 7.08 -30.52 -11.21
CA ILE A 450 8.02 -29.88 -12.11
C ILE A 450 9.14 -29.30 -11.22
N ASN A 451 10.26 -30.04 -11.10
CA ASN A 451 11.57 -29.51 -10.70
C ASN A 451 12.41 -29.50 -11.99
N GLY A 452 13.29 -28.56 -12.30
CA GLY A 452 13.78 -27.35 -11.64
C GLY A 452 15.07 -26.92 -12.34
N THR A 453 15.57 -25.71 -12.07
CA THR A 453 17.01 -25.46 -11.97
C THR A 453 17.24 -24.35 -10.96
N SER A 454 17.98 -24.74 -9.92
CA SER A 454 18.29 -24.05 -8.68
C SER A 454 19.70 -23.45 -8.69
N VAL A 455 19.89 -22.37 -7.92
CA VAL A 455 21.08 -22.14 -7.07
C VAL A 455 20.59 -21.36 -5.82
N GLU A 456 20.08 -22.06 -4.80
CA GLU A 456 20.59 -22.24 -3.40
C GLU A 456 20.43 -21.04 -2.42
N SER A 457 19.83 -21.16 -1.21
CA SER A 457 19.60 -22.34 -0.36
C SER A 457 18.40 -22.27 0.64
N LYS A 458 17.67 -23.41 0.70
CA LYS A 458 17.04 -24.16 1.82
C LYS A 458 16.05 -23.53 2.83
N ASP A 459 14.75 -23.60 2.52
CA ASP A 459 13.66 -24.15 3.37
C ASP A 459 12.30 -24.04 2.63
N ASP A 460 11.87 -25.13 1.98
CA ASP A 460 10.69 -25.26 1.11
C ASP A 460 9.33 -25.31 1.84
N SER A 461 9.31 -25.19 3.18
CA SER A 461 8.05 -25.13 3.93
C SER A 461 7.33 -23.80 3.75
N ASN A 462 5.99 -23.83 3.68
CA ASN A 462 5.19 -22.60 3.59
C ASN A 462 5.21 -21.84 4.94
N ILE A 463 4.84 -20.55 4.96
CA ILE A 463 4.99 -19.69 6.16
C ILE A 463 4.14 -20.22 7.31
N THR A 464 2.92 -20.66 7.03
CA THR A 464 2.05 -21.26 8.05
C THR A 464 2.74 -22.47 8.69
N ASP A 465 3.34 -23.36 7.89
CA ASP A 465 4.08 -24.52 8.37
C ASP A 465 5.29 -24.14 9.22
N LYS A 466 6.03 -23.09 8.84
CA LYS A 466 7.16 -22.58 9.64
C LYS A 466 6.72 -22.08 11.01
N LEU A 467 5.64 -21.30 11.07
CA LEU A 467 5.10 -20.81 12.34
C LEU A 467 4.60 -21.97 13.20
N VAL A 468 3.86 -22.92 12.62
CA VAL A 468 3.37 -24.10 13.35
C VAL A 468 4.54 -24.93 13.88
N LYS A 469 5.54 -25.19 13.05
CA LYS A 469 6.76 -25.90 13.44
C LYS A 469 7.47 -25.19 14.59
N PHE A 470 7.61 -23.86 14.52
CA PHE A 470 8.19 -23.06 15.59
C PHE A 470 7.43 -23.24 16.93
N VAL A 471 6.09 -23.21 16.93
CA VAL A 471 5.31 -23.46 18.15
C VAL A 471 5.52 -24.87 18.70
N MET A 472 5.55 -25.87 17.81
CA MET A 472 5.70 -27.28 18.18
C MET A 472 7.09 -27.60 18.73
N ASP A 473 8.12 -27.08 18.08
CA ASP A 473 9.52 -27.42 18.37
C ASP A 473 10.09 -26.65 19.57
N PHE A 474 9.46 -25.54 19.98
CA PHE A 474 9.94 -24.73 21.11
C PHE A 474 9.97 -25.56 22.41
N GLY A 475 11.17 -25.83 22.91
CA GLY A 475 11.43 -26.66 24.08
C GLY A 475 11.89 -25.87 25.29
N SER A 476 12.15 -26.57 26.39
CA SER A 476 12.49 -25.93 27.66
C SER A 476 13.85 -25.24 27.70
N GLY A 477 14.78 -25.69 26.86
CA GLY A 477 16.10 -25.10 26.69
C GLY A 477 16.12 -23.78 25.90
N ASP A 478 15.03 -23.42 25.21
CA ASP A 478 14.99 -22.24 24.35
C ASP A 478 14.70 -20.94 25.12
N LEU A 479 14.19 -21.05 26.35
CA LEU A 479 13.97 -19.91 27.26
C LEU A 479 15.27 -19.45 27.93
N THR A 480 16.01 -18.59 27.22
CA THR A 480 17.22 -17.93 27.77
C THR A 480 16.88 -16.93 28.88
N ASP A 481 17.87 -16.60 29.71
CA ASP A 481 17.71 -15.61 30.79
C ASP A 481 17.30 -14.23 30.27
N LYS A 482 17.75 -13.85 29.07
CA LYS A 482 17.34 -12.59 28.42
C LYS A 482 15.83 -12.58 28.13
N LEU A 483 15.29 -13.69 27.61
CA LEU A 483 13.85 -13.82 27.36
C LEU A 483 13.06 -13.81 28.68
N ARG A 484 13.51 -14.57 29.68
CA ARG A 484 12.86 -14.62 31.00
C ARG A 484 12.83 -13.25 31.67
N HIS A 485 13.94 -12.52 31.64
CA HIS A 485 14.02 -11.18 32.21
C HIS A 485 13.05 -10.23 31.51
N LYS A 486 13.03 -10.23 30.16
CA LYS A 486 12.10 -9.38 29.41
C LYS A 486 10.63 -9.72 29.71
N LEU A 487 10.28 -11.00 29.75
CA LEU A 487 8.93 -11.45 30.08
C LEU A 487 8.52 -11.09 31.51
N SER A 488 9.46 -11.10 32.45
CA SER A 488 9.24 -10.64 33.82
C SER A 488 8.83 -9.17 33.88
N GLU A 489 9.53 -8.30 33.14
CA GLU A 489 9.17 -6.88 33.03
C GLU A 489 7.77 -6.69 32.42
N LEU A 490 7.52 -7.35 31.28
CA LEU A 490 6.26 -7.24 30.54
C LEU A 490 5.07 -7.76 31.38
N LEU A 491 5.26 -8.84 32.14
CA LEU A 491 4.21 -9.42 32.96
C LEU A 491 3.87 -8.54 34.19
N LEU A 492 4.88 -7.97 34.85
CA LEU A 492 4.64 -7.03 35.96
C LEU A 492 3.87 -5.79 35.48
N ASP A 493 4.25 -5.23 34.33
CA ASP A 493 3.55 -4.12 33.71
C ASP A 493 2.09 -4.47 33.39
N TYR A 494 1.88 -5.61 32.72
CA TYR A 494 0.56 -6.10 32.34
C TYR A 494 -0.37 -6.28 33.56
N ILE A 495 0.12 -6.85 34.67
CA ILE A 495 -0.71 -7.02 35.88
C ILE A 495 -1.14 -5.68 36.44
N GLY A 496 -0.21 -4.72 36.55
CA GLY A 496 -0.53 -3.36 37.00
C GLY A 496 -1.59 -2.69 36.12
N MET A 497 -1.47 -2.87 34.81
CA MET A 497 -2.44 -2.40 33.82
C MET A 497 -3.81 -3.07 33.96
N ALA A 498 -3.86 -4.38 34.09
CA ALA A 498 -5.11 -5.12 34.23
C ALA A 498 -5.84 -4.76 35.53
N VAL A 499 -5.12 -4.63 36.65
CA VAL A 499 -5.69 -4.23 37.95
C VAL A 499 -6.28 -2.82 37.87
N SER A 500 -5.50 -1.86 37.39
CA SER A 500 -5.90 -0.46 37.32
C SER A 500 -6.99 -0.23 36.27
N GLY A 501 -6.88 -0.92 35.15
CA GLY A 501 -7.84 -0.89 34.07
C GLY A 501 -9.18 -1.54 34.43
N ALA A 502 -9.25 -2.38 35.47
CA ALA A 502 -10.50 -2.94 35.96
C ALA A 502 -11.30 -1.94 36.82
N THR A 503 -10.64 -0.92 37.36
CA THR A 503 -11.17 -0.07 38.45
C THR A 503 -11.25 1.42 38.09
N ILE A 504 -10.25 1.97 37.40
CA ILE A 504 -10.15 3.42 37.14
C ILE A 504 -10.98 3.87 35.92
N PRO A 505 -10.80 3.29 34.72
CA PRO A 505 -11.42 3.87 33.53
C PRO A 505 -12.93 3.66 33.52
N GLU A 506 -13.62 4.64 32.95
CA GLU A 506 -15.07 4.68 32.81
C GLU A 506 -15.64 3.53 31.94
N SER A 507 -14.79 2.92 31.11
CA SER A 507 -15.15 1.79 30.25
C SER A 507 -15.34 0.47 30.99
N SER A 508 -14.78 0.32 32.19
CA SER A 508 -14.64 -0.99 32.86
C SER A 508 -15.99 -1.55 33.32
N VAL A 509 -16.87 -0.73 33.89
CA VAL A 509 -18.21 -1.15 34.32
C VAL A 509 -19.08 -1.62 33.13
N PRO A 510 -19.18 -0.86 32.02
CA PRO A 510 -19.86 -1.32 30.81
C PRO A 510 -19.32 -2.65 30.27
N PHE A 511 -18.00 -2.82 30.21
CA PHE A 511 -17.39 -4.07 29.74
C PHE A 511 -17.74 -5.24 30.65
N GLN A 512 -17.57 -5.11 31.97
CA GLN A 512 -17.90 -6.16 32.92
C GLN A 512 -19.39 -6.52 32.87
N THR A 513 -20.27 -5.53 32.72
CA THR A 513 -21.72 -5.75 32.62
C THR A 513 -22.07 -6.51 31.35
N ALA A 514 -21.55 -6.09 30.20
CA ALA A 514 -21.78 -6.76 28.92
C ALA A 514 -21.22 -8.19 28.92
N VAL A 515 -20.01 -8.38 29.45
CA VAL A 515 -19.38 -9.72 29.50
C VAL A 515 -20.14 -10.67 30.43
N LYS A 516 -20.62 -10.20 31.59
CA LYS A 516 -21.52 -10.99 32.44
C LYS A 516 -22.81 -11.38 31.72
N ALA A 517 -23.38 -10.50 30.90
CA ALA A 517 -24.59 -10.80 30.14
C ALA A 517 -24.34 -11.87 29.07
N ILE A 518 -23.30 -11.72 28.24
CA ILE A 518 -23.01 -12.69 27.16
C ILE A 518 -22.52 -14.05 27.70
N SER A 519 -21.87 -14.08 28.87
CA SER A 519 -21.50 -15.32 29.54
C SER A 519 -22.65 -15.94 30.33
N GLN A 520 -23.84 -15.33 30.30
CA GLN A 520 -25.02 -15.72 31.09
C GLN A 520 -24.71 -15.83 32.60
N SER A 521 -23.82 -14.96 33.08
CA SER A 521 -23.31 -14.96 34.46
C SER A 521 -22.68 -16.29 34.90
N SER A 522 -22.18 -17.08 33.94
CA SER A 522 -21.49 -18.34 34.22
C SER A 522 -20.24 -18.08 35.05
N SER A 523 -20.13 -18.73 36.21
CA SER A 523 -18.88 -18.81 36.96
C SER A 523 -17.89 -19.71 36.23
N GLY A 524 -16.59 -19.43 36.36
CA GLY A 524 -15.55 -20.35 35.88
C GLY A 524 -14.31 -20.30 36.76
N THR A 525 -13.22 -20.85 36.24
CA THR A 525 -11.95 -21.04 36.97
C THR A 525 -10.92 -19.95 36.68
N ALA A 526 -11.04 -19.20 35.58
CA ALA A 526 -10.09 -18.15 35.25
C ALA A 526 -10.45 -16.83 35.95
N THR A 527 -9.44 -16.19 36.53
CA THR A 527 -9.55 -14.95 37.30
C THR A 527 -9.62 -13.74 36.37
N VAL A 528 -10.56 -12.84 36.66
CA VAL A 528 -10.58 -11.49 36.07
C VAL A 528 -9.76 -10.57 36.99
N ILE A 529 -8.54 -10.26 36.57
CA ILE A 529 -7.55 -9.48 37.33
C ILE A 529 -8.12 -8.12 37.73
N GLY A 530 -7.84 -7.69 38.97
CA GLY A 530 -8.37 -6.43 39.51
C GLY A 530 -9.86 -6.46 39.85
N THR A 531 -10.48 -7.64 39.92
CA THR A 531 -11.88 -7.79 40.33
C THR A 531 -12.05 -8.99 41.25
N ASN A 532 -13.28 -9.22 41.73
CA ASN A 532 -13.66 -10.44 42.45
C ASN A 532 -14.25 -11.55 41.57
N LEU A 533 -14.23 -11.38 40.25
CA LEU A 533 -14.88 -12.29 39.31
C LEU A 533 -13.97 -13.45 38.92
N ARG A 534 -14.57 -14.63 38.80
CA ARG A 534 -14.00 -15.75 38.05
C ARG A 534 -14.97 -16.18 36.97
N MET A 535 -14.46 -16.41 35.77
CA MET A 535 -15.24 -16.69 34.56
C MET A 535 -14.63 -17.85 33.78
N PRO A 536 -15.37 -18.44 32.81
CA PRO A 536 -14.75 -19.32 31.84
C PRO A 536 -13.58 -18.60 31.12
N PRO A 537 -12.48 -19.31 30.80
CA PRO A 537 -11.25 -18.69 30.28
C PRO A 537 -11.44 -17.68 29.12
N PRO A 538 -12.29 -17.92 28.10
CA PRO A 538 -12.47 -16.96 27.01
C PRO A 538 -12.99 -15.59 27.49
N TYR A 539 -13.87 -15.58 28.49
CA TYR A 539 -14.47 -14.35 29.02
C TYR A 539 -13.58 -13.65 30.04
N ALA A 540 -12.80 -14.43 30.82
CA ALA A 540 -11.76 -13.86 31.67
C ALA A 540 -10.68 -13.18 30.83
N ALA A 541 -10.22 -13.82 29.76
CA ALA A 541 -9.25 -13.26 28.82
C ALA A 541 -9.81 -12.00 28.10
N LEU A 542 -11.10 -12.00 27.75
CA LEU A 542 -11.76 -10.81 27.19
C LEU A 542 -11.65 -9.60 28.12
N LEU A 543 -12.05 -9.77 29.38
CA LEU A 543 -12.01 -8.67 30.36
C LEU A 543 -10.59 -8.28 30.72
N ASN A 544 -9.69 -9.24 30.94
CA ASN A 544 -8.30 -8.95 31.27
C ASN A 544 -7.61 -8.16 30.16
N GLY A 545 -7.82 -8.54 28.89
CA GLY A 545 -7.25 -7.81 27.75
C GLY A 545 -7.87 -6.43 27.58
N ALA A 546 -9.18 -6.30 27.80
CA ALA A 546 -9.85 -5.01 27.73
C ALA A 546 -9.40 -4.06 28.85
N HIS A 547 -9.28 -4.56 30.09
CA HIS A 547 -8.79 -3.80 31.23
C HIS A 547 -7.34 -3.37 31.01
N ALA A 548 -6.45 -4.30 30.68
CA ALA A 548 -5.03 -4.00 30.49
C ALA A 548 -4.78 -2.96 29.38
N HIS A 549 -5.65 -2.89 28.38
CA HIS A 549 -5.52 -1.92 27.28
C HIS A 549 -6.31 -0.61 27.48
N SER A 550 -7.02 -0.47 28.61
CA SER A 550 -7.92 0.67 28.85
C SER A 550 -7.20 1.99 29.12
N LEU A 551 -6.02 1.91 29.75
CA LEU A 551 -5.23 3.10 30.09
C LEU A 551 -4.29 3.55 28.96
N ASP A 552 -4.22 2.80 27.86
CA ASP A 552 -3.22 2.99 26.79
C ASP A 552 -1.79 3.13 27.34
N PHE A 553 -1.51 2.44 28.43
CA PHE A 553 -0.28 2.56 29.22
C PHE A 553 0.50 1.24 29.27
N ASP A 554 0.00 0.25 28.53
CA ASP A 554 0.56 -1.07 28.29
C ASP A 554 1.73 -1.06 27.30
N ASP A 555 2.39 -2.22 27.19
CA ASP A 555 3.54 -2.46 26.34
C ASP A 555 3.29 -2.14 24.86
N THR A 556 4.35 -1.86 24.10
CA THR A 556 4.22 -1.49 22.68
C THR A 556 5.44 -1.91 21.88
N HIS A 557 5.23 -2.40 20.66
CA HIS A 557 6.30 -2.71 19.73
C HIS A 557 6.28 -1.70 18.59
N MET A 558 7.15 -0.69 18.66
CA MET A 558 7.09 0.49 17.79
C MET A 558 7.19 0.16 16.30
N GLU A 559 8.13 -0.72 15.90
CA GLU A 559 8.28 -1.14 14.48
C GLU A 559 7.03 -1.86 13.94
N ALA A 560 6.29 -2.57 14.81
CA ALA A 560 5.12 -3.34 14.43
C ALA A 560 3.81 -2.53 14.55
N ALA A 561 3.88 -1.33 15.15
CA ALA A 561 2.75 -0.48 15.48
C ALA A 561 1.61 -1.25 16.19
N LEU A 562 1.94 -1.98 17.26
CA LEU A 562 0.97 -2.79 18.01
C LEU A 562 1.33 -2.95 19.49
N HIS A 563 0.39 -3.51 20.26
CA HIS A 563 0.51 -3.88 21.67
C HIS A 563 0.48 -5.40 21.80
N PRO A 564 1.63 -6.08 21.87
CA PRO A 564 1.67 -7.54 21.77
C PRO A 564 1.22 -8.24 23.05
N GLY A 565 1.42 -7.63 24.22
CA GLY A 565 1.15 -8.27 25.50
C GLY A 565 -0.33 -8.45 25.80
N VAL A 566 -1.13 -7.43 25.52
CA VAL A 566 -2.55 -7.42 25.91
C VAL A 566 -3.37 -8.60 25.35
N PRO A 567 -3.27 -9.03 24.07
CA PRO A 567 -3.96 -10.25 23.63
C PRO A 567 -3.28 -11.54 24.13
N VAL A 568 -1.94 -11.58 24.14
CA VAL A 568 -1.17 -12.81 24.42
C VAL A 568 -1.21 -13.18 25.90
N VAL A 569 -0.87 -12.24 26.79
CA VAL A 569 -0.83 -12.47 28.25
C VAL A 569 -2.22 -12.77 28.79
N SER A 570 -3.25 -12.10 28.27
CA SER A 570 -4.65 -12.37 28.64
C SER A 570 -5.06 -13.82 28.36
N ALA A 571 -4.76 -14.30 27.16
CA ALA A 571 -5.07 -15.66 26.75
C ALA A 571 -4.24 -16.69 27.53
N ALA A 572 -2.93 -16.44 27.66
CA ALA A 572 -2.00 -17.34 28.31
C ALA A 572 -2.30 -17.51 29.80
N LEU A 573 -2.51 -16.42 30.56
CA LEU A 573 -2.83 -16.52 32.00
C LEU A 573 -4.18 -17.20 32.24
N ALA A 574 -5.21 -16.87 31.44
CA ALA A 574 -6.52 -17.48 31.58
C ALA A 574 -6.51 -18.99 31.28
N GLU A 575 -5.71 -19.43 30.30
CA GLU A 575 -5.52 -20.85 30.01
C GLU A 575 -4.67 -21.53 31.09
N ALA A 576 -3.55 -20.92 31.47
CA ALA A 576 -2.57 -21.47 32.41
C ALA A 576 -3.13 -21.68 33.83
N GLU A 577 -4.03 -20.81 34.29
CA GLU A 577 -4.75 -20.99 35.55
C GLU A 577 -5.62 -22.26 35.53
N THR A 578 -6.04 -22.72 34.34
CA THR A 578 -6.91 -23.90 34.19
C THR A 578 -6.20 -25.19 33.81
N SER A 579 -5.04 -25.11 33.15
CA SER A 579 -4.32 -26.28 32.62
C SER A 579 -3.30 -26.89 33.59
N SER A 580 -3.20 -26.37 34.83
CA SER A 580 -2.21 -26.79 35.85
C SER A 580 -0.76 -26.80 35.33
N CYS A 581 -0.46 -25.98 34.32
CA CYS A 581 0.89 -25.87 33.78
C CYS A 581 1.82 -25.16 34.78
N ASN A 582 3.12 -25.41 34.65
CA ASN A 582 4.10 -24.73 35.48
C ASN A 582 4.45 -23.34 34.89
N VAL A 583 5.17 -22.52 35.67
CA VAL A 583 5.55 -21.16 35.25
C VAL A 583 6.48 -21.17 34.03
N HIS A 584 7.28 -22.22 33.86
CA HIS A 584 8.15 -22.35 32.69
C HIS A 584 7.31 -22.51 31.40
N ASP A 585 6.26 -23.33 31.42
CA ASP A 585 5.34 -23.51 30.29
C ASP A 585 4.63 -22.19 29.93
N LEU A 586 4.20 -21.43 30.95
CA LEU A 586 3.62 -20.09 30.77
C LEU A 586 4.60 -19.15 30.07
N LEU A 587 5.85 -19.07 30.54
CA LEU A 587 6.87 -18.23 29.93
C LEU A 587 7.16 -18.63 28.47
N GLY A 588 7.14 -19.93 28.16
CA GLY A 588 7.31 -20.43 26.81
C GLY A 588 6.16 -20.01 25.90
N ALA A 589 4.92 -20.15 26.38
CA ALA A 589 3.72 -19.72 25.66
C ALA A 589 3.72 -18.20 25.42
N LEU A 590 4.13 -17.40 26.41
CA LEU A 590 4.29 -15.96 26.27
C LEU A 590 5.34 -15.62 25.21
N ALA A 591 6.55 -16.19 25.30
CA ALA A 591 7.62 -15.94 24.33
C ALA A 591 7.15 -16.19 22.88
N ILE A 592 6.53 -17.34 22.63
CA ILE A 592 6.00 -17.72 21.33
C ILE A 592 4.91 -16.75 20.86
N GLY A 593 3.93 -16.46 21.71
CA GLY A 593 2.79 -15.62 21.35
C GLY A 593 3.21 -14.18 21.04
N TYR A 594 4.11 -13.61 21.85
CA TYR A 594 4.72 -12.31 21.61
C TYR A 594 5.49 -12.31 20.29
N GLU A 595 6.30 -13.34 20.04
CA GLU A 595 7.16 -13.39 18.86
C GLU A 595 6.36 -13.45 17.57
N ILE A 596 5.33 -14.29 17.51
CA ILE A 596 4.43 -14.38 16.35
C ILE A 596 3.70 -13.06 16.13
N THR A 597 3.17 -12.46 17.20
CA THR A 597 2.44 -11.18 17.10
C THR A 597 3.33 -10.06 16.55
N CYS A 598 4.53 -9.90 17.13
CA CYS A 598 5.48 -8.87 16.72
C CYS A 598 5.95 -9.09 15.28
N ARG A 599 6.34 -10.31 14.90
CA ARG A 599 6.81 -10.61 13.54
C ARG A 599 5.71 -10.41 12.49
N LEU A 600 4.47 -10.79 12.78
CA LEU A 600 3.34 -10.50 11.88
C LEU A 600 3.15 -8.99 11.70
N GLY A 601 3.17 -8.22 12.79
CA GLY A 601 3.05 -6.76 12.72
C GLY A 601 4.19 -6.09 11.95
N VAL A 602 5.44 -6.52 12.19
CA VAL A 602 6.61 -6.05 11.43
C VAL A 602 6.49 -6.41 9.94
N ALA A 603 5.99 -7.61 9.63
CA ALA A 603 5.83 -8.08 8.26
C ALA A 603 4.78 -7.29 7.48
N ILE A 604 3.63 -6.93 8.10
CA ILE A 604 2.60 -6.13 7.43
C ILE A 604 2.88 -4.62 7.47
N GLY A 605 3.74 -4.17 8.38
CA GLY A 605 4.10 -2.78 8.59
C GLY A 605 2.89 -1.89 8.91
N ALA A 606 2.97 -0.62 8.50
CA ALA A 606 1.90 0.36 8.73
C ALA A 606 0.67 0.17 7.80
N SER A 607 0.68 -0.79 6.88
CA SER A 607 -0.39 -0.98 5.90
C SER A 607 -1.74 -1.36 6.51
N GLY A 608 -1.73 -2.06 7.65
CA GLY A 608 -2.97 -2.36 8.37
C GLY A 608 -3.70 -1.09 8.80
N TYR A 609 -2.95 -0.12 9.32
CA TYR A 609 -3.49 1.16 9.79
C TYR A 609 -4.07 1.99 8.64
N THR A 610 -3.38 2.05 7.49
CA THR A 610 -3.87 2.80 6.33
C THR A 610 -5.13 2.19 5.72
N ARG A 611 -5.36 0.89 5.96
CA ARG A 611 -6.59 0.17 5.61
C ARG A 611 -7.68 0.24 6.70
N GLY A 612 -7.42 0.94 7.81
CA GLY A 612 -8.37 1.12 8.91
C GLY A 612 -8.40 -0.02 9.92
N PHE A 613 -7.37 -0.86 9.98
CA PHE A 613 -7.28 -1.98 10.92
C PHE A 613 -6.27 -1.75 12.05
N HIS A 614 -6.64 -2.18 13.24
CA HIS A 614 -5.82 -2.13 14.44
C HIS A 614 -4.96 -3.39 14.57
N ASN A 615 -3.68 -3.28 14.20
CA ASN A 615 -2.69 -4.37 14.21
C ASN A 615 -2.63 -5.16 15.53
N THR A 616 -2.81 -4.49 16.67
CA THR A 616 -2.88 -5.13 18.00
C THR A 616 -3.83 -6.32 18.04
N ALA A 617 -5.03 -6.20 17.46
CA ALA A 617 -5.99 -7.30 17.47
C ALA A 617 -5.85 -8.22 16.27
N THR A 618 -5.57 -7.67 15.07
CA THR A 618 -5.46 -8.48 13.86
C THR A 618 -4.22 -9.39 13.87
N CYS A 619 -3.07 -8.93 14.39
CA CYS A 619 -1.90 -9.77 14.63
C CYS A 619 -2.03 -10.58 15.93
N GLY A 620 -2.54 -9.94 16.99
CA GLY A 620 -2.55 -10.49 18.35
C GLY A 620 -3.35 -11.77 18.50
N ILE A 621 -4.41 -11.97 17.71
CA ILE A 621 -5.17 -13.22 17.72
C ILE A 621 -4.31 -14.45 17.40
N PHE A 622 -3.36 -14.33 16.46
CA PHE A 622 -2.48 -15.45 16.10
C PHE A 622 -1.49 -15.78 17.22
N GLY A 623 -0.95 -14.75 17.88
CA GLY A 623 -0.11 -14.94 19.06
C GLY A 623 -0.86 -15.57 20.22
N ALA A 624 -2.10 -15.14 20.48
CA ALA A 624 -2.96 -15.72 21.50
C ALA A 624 -3.31 -17.18 21.20
N VAL A 625 -3.63 -17.53 19.94
CA VAL A 625 -3.84 -18.93 19.52
C VAL A 625 -2.59 -19.77 19.76
N ALA A 626 -1.41 -19.25 19.39
CA ALA A 626 -0.16 -19.97 19.59
C ALA A 626 0.16 -20.20 21.08
N ALA A 627 -0.11 -19.21 21.94
CA ALA A 627 0.06 -19.34 23.39
C ALA A 627 -0.88 -20.41 23.99
N ILE A 628 -2.18 -20.37 23.65
CA ILE A 628 -3.14 -21.39 24.09
C ILE A 628 -2.73 -22.77 23.59
N ALA A 629 -2.37 -22.87 22.30
CA ALA A 629 -1.95 -24.14 21.70
C ALA A 629 -0.71 -24.72 22.37
N LYS A 630 0.24 -23.87 22.80
CA LYS A 630 1.41 -24.30 23.54
C LYS A 630 1.03 -24.87 24.91
N LEU A 631 0.18 -24.17 25.66
CA LEU A 631 -0.24 -24.57 27.00
C LEU A 631 -1.09 -25.85 27.00
N ARG A 632 -1.89 -26.06 25.95
CA ARG A 632 -2.71 -27.27 25.75
C ARG A 632 -1.98 -28.43 25.08
N ASN A 633 -0.74 -28.22 24.63
CA ASN A 633 0.01 -29.19 23.84
C ASN A 633 -0.75 -29.68 22.58
N ILE A 634 -1.33 -28.73 21.84
CA ILE A 634 -2.13 -29.01 20.64
C ILE A 634 -1.24 -29.50 19.50
N ASN A 635 -1.69 -30.52 18.77
CA ASN A 635 -0.95 -31.04 17.62
C ASN A 635 -0.91 -30.07 16.42
N SER A 636 0.05 -30.27 15.52
CA SER A 636 0.27 -29.39 14.36
C SER A 636 -0.92 -29.25 13.42
N THR A 637 -1.74 -30.29 13.24
CA THR A 637 -2.91 -30.25 12.35
C THR A 637 -4.00 -29.37 12.96
N THR A 638 -4.28 -29.54 14.25
CA THR A 638 -5.24 -28.73 14.98
C THR A 638 -4.78 -27.27 15.06
N LEU A 639 -3.49 -26.99 15.28
CA LEU A 639 -2.98 -25.61 15.27
C LEU A 639 -3.12 -24.92 13.91
N LYS A 640 -2.85 -25.64 12.80
CA LYS A 640 -3.10 -25.10 11.44
C LYS A 640 -4.55 -24.70 11.24
N ASN A 641 -5.48 -25.57 11.63
CA ASN A 641 -6.91 -25.26 11.58
C ASN A 641 -7.27 -24.07 12.47
N ALA A 642 -6.70 -23.99 13.68
CA ALA A 642 -6.91 -22.86 14.58
C ALA A 642 -6.42 -21.54 13.98
N PHE A 643 -5.25 -21.50 13.32
CA PHE A 643 -4.81 -20.32 12.56
C PHE A 643 -5.74 -20.00 11.38
N GLY A 644 -6.23 -21.02 10.67
CA GLY A 644 -7.27 -20.91 9.64
C GLY A 644 -8.54 -20.20 10.12
N LEU A 645 -9.02 -20.59 11.30
CA LEU A 645 -10.22 -20.02 11.92
C LEU A 645 -9.93 -18.63 12.50
N ALA A 646 -8.76 -18.43 13.10
CA ALA A 646 -8.32 -17.14 13.62
C ALA A 646 -8.27 -16.06 12.54
N LEU A 647 -7.85 -16.40 11.32
CA LEU A 647 -7.88 -15.46 10.18
C LEU A 647 -9.28 -14.86 9.96
N SER A 648 -10.33 -15.68 10.09
CA SER A 648 -11.72 -15.22 9.91
C SER A 648 -12.21 -14.32 11.07
N MET A 649 -11.49 -14.32 12.20
CA MET A 649 -11.83 -13.54 13.39
C MET A 649 -10.87 -12.37 13.63
N ALA A 650 -9.79 -12.26 12.86
CA ALA A 650 -8.83 -11.16 12.91
C ALA A 650 -9.54 -9.85 12.56
N SER A 651 -9.80 -9.01 13.56
CA SER A 651 -10.62 -7.80 13.38
C SER A 651 -10.16 -6.69 14.31
N GLY A 652 -10.67 -5.47 14.08
CA GLY A 652 -10.37 -4.29 14.89
C GLY A 652 -10.37 -3.05 14.03
N SER A 653 -11.49 -2.33 13.98
CA SER A 653 -11.61 -1.12 13.16
C SER A 653 -11.02 0.09 13.88
N MET A 654 -10.17 0.85 13.20
CA MET A 654 -9.61 2.11 13.71
C MET A 654 -10.58 3.28 13.74
N GLN A 655 -11.85 3.07 13.37
CA GLN A 655 -12.87 4.13 13.36
C GLN A 655 -13.09 4.78 14.73
N TYR A 656 -12.60 4.16 15.82
CA TYR A 656 -12.61 4.76 17.15
C TYR A 656 -11.88 6.10 17.26
N LEU A 657 -10.99 6.42 16.32
CA LEU A 657 -10.32 7.73 16.27
C LEU A 657 -11.27 8.89 15.96
N GLU A 658 -12.47 8.62 15.45
CA GLU A 658 -13.46 9.64 15.12
C GLU A 658 -14.11 10.24 16.37
N ASN A 659 -14.33 9.45 17.41
CA ASN A 659 -15.08 9.86 18.60
C ASN A 659 -14.50 9.35 19.94
N GLY A 660 -13.27 8.83 19.93
CA GLY A 660 -12.63 8.28 21.12
C GLY A 660 -13.34 7.04 21.69
N SER A 661 -13.95 6.20 20.85
CA SER A 661 -14.76 5.08 21.35
C SER A 661 -13.93 3.95 21.99
N TRP A 662 -14.51 3.32 23.01
CA TRP A 662 -13.81 2.31 23.80
C TRP A 662 -13.63 0.95 23.10
N ASN A 663 -14.12 0.76 21.86
CA ASN A 663 -13.81 -0.46 21.12
C ASN A 663 -12.31 -0.62 20.88
N LYS A 664 -11.52 0.47 20.83
CA LYS A 664 -10.05 0.41 20.92
C LYS A 664 -9.60 -0.47 22.09
N ARG A 665 -10.12 -0.18 23.29
CA ARG A 665 -9.81 -0.87 24.55
C ARG A 665 -10.25 -2.33 24.48
N LEU A 666 -11.40 -2.62 23.86
CA LEU A 666 -11.92 -3.99 23.69
C LEU A 666 -11.15 -4.85 22.70
N HIS A 667 -10.57 -4.27 21.64
CA HIS A 667 -9.97 -5.01 20.53
C HIS A 667 -9.06 -6.18 20.95
N PRO A 668 -8.04 -6.00 21.82
CA PRO A 668 -7.18 -7.11 22.23
C PRO A 668 -7.89 -8.16 23.09
N GLY A 669 -8.84 -7.75 23.93
CA GLY A 669 -9.67 -8.69 24.69
C GLY A 669 -10.53 -9.56 23.76
N LEU A 670 -11.12 -8.96 22.73
CA LEU A 670 -11.86 -9.70 21.70
C LEU A 670 -10.94 -10.66 20.94
N ALA A 671 -9.73 -10.24 20.59
CA ALA A 671 -8.73 -11.13 19.97
C ALA A 671 -8.38 -12.32 20.88
N ALA A 672 -8.14 -12.08 22.18
CA ALA A 672 -7.84 -13.13 23.15
C ALA A 672 -9.00 -14.13 23.30
N LYS A 673 -10.24 -13.63 23.39
CA LYS A 673 -11.45 -14.46 23.46
C LYS A 673 -11.66 -15.28 22.19
N SER A 674 -11.54 -14.66 21.03
CA SER A 674 -11.68 -15.34 19.73
C SER A 674 -10.58 -16.38 19.49
N ALA A 675 -9.39 -16.21 20.09
CA ALA A 675 -8.35 -17.22 20.05
C ALA A 675 -8.76 -18.52 20.74
N PHE A 676 -9.43 -18.45 21.90
CA PHE A 676 -10.00 -19.64 22.53
C PHE A 676 -11.04 -20.31 21.63
N GLU A 677 -11.91 -19.53 20.97
CA GLU A 677 -12.92 -20.08 20.07
C GLU A 677 -12.28 -20.76 18.85
N ALA A 678 -11.26 -20.15 18.25
CA ALA A 678 -10.51 -20.75 17.14
C ALA A 678 -9.91 -22.11 17.53
N VAL A 679 -9.29 -22.16 18.72
CA VAL A 679 -8.71 -23.38 19.26
C VAL A 679 -9.79 -24.44 19.53
N MET A 680 -10.87 -24.08 20.22
CA MET A 680 -11.95 -25.00 20.56
C MET A 680 -12.65 -25.57 19.32
N PHE A 681 -12.90 -24.73 18.30
CA PHE A 681 -13.44 -25.19 17.03
C PHE A 681 -12.48 -26.17 16.33
N ALA A 682 -11.19 -25.85 16.29
CA ALA A 682 -10.19 -26.74 15.70
C ALA A 682 -10.05 -28.06 16.46
N GLU A 683 -10.09 -28.05 17.79
CA GLU A 683 -10.08 -29.25 18.65
C GLU A 683 -11.31 -30.13 18.41
N ALA A 684 -12.47 -29.51 18.16
CA ALA A 684 -13.69 -30.20 17.78
C ALA A 684 -13.69 -30.73 16.33
N GLY A 685 -12.63 -30.46 15.56
CA GLY A 685 -12.47 -30.94 14.18
C GLY A 685 -13.04 -30.01 13.10
N VAL A 686 -13.40 -28.76 13.44
CA VAL A 686 -13.76 -27.76 12.43
C VAL A 686 -12.53 -27.43 11.59
N LEU A 687 -12.68 -27.54 10.28
CA LEU A 687 -11.61 -27.26 9.32
C LEU A 687 -11.41 -25.75 9.15
N GLY A 688 -10.18 -25.30 9.36
CA GLY A 688 -9.77 -23.92 9.10
C GLY A 688 -9.27 -23.73 7.66
N ALA A 689 -9.25 -22.49 7.20
CA ALA A 689 -8.67 -22.16 5.91
C ALA A 689 -7.19 -22.58 5.84
N ALA A 690 -6.78 -23.21 4.73
CA ALA A 690 -5.38 -23.53 4.47
C ALA A 690 -4.58 -22.26 4.14
N LEU A 691 -3.28 -22.27 4.46
CA LEU A 691 -2.36 -21.14 4.25
C LEU A 691 -2.89 -19.81 4.83
N PRO A 692 -3.35 -19.77 6.10
CA PRO A 692 -3.99 -18.58 6.68
C PRO A 692 -3.10 -17.33 6.71
N ILE A 693 -1.78 -17.47 6.61
CA ILE A 693 -0.87 -16.33 6.66
C ILE A 693 -0.55 -15.82 5.25
N GLU A 694 -0.11 -16.72 4.37
CA GLU A 694 0.48 -16.44 3.07
C GLU A 694 -0.43 -16.69 1.87
N GLY A 695 -1.58 -17.34 2.08
CA GLY A 695 -2.52 -17.67 1.00
C GLY A 695 -3.04 -16.44 0.27
N ALA A 696 -3.65 -16.62 -0.90
CA ALA A 696 -4.15 -15.52 -1.74
C ALA A 696 -5.16 -14.60 -1.03
N PHE A 697 -5.88 -15.12 -0.05
CA PHE A 697 -6.77 -14.38 0.86
C PHE A 697 -6.30 -14.47 2.33
N GLY A 698 -5.04 -14.88 2.53
CA GLY A 698 -4.40 -15.01 3.83
C GLY A 698 -4.06 -13.65 4.43
N PHE A 699 -3.67 -13.67 5.70
CA PHE A 699 -3.42 -12.49 6.54
C PHE A 699 -2.54 -11.44 5.85
N LEU A 700 -1.41 -11.85 5.28
CA LEU A 700 -0.45 -10.93 4.67
C LEU A 700 -1.07 -10.15 3.51
N HIS A 701 -1.86 -10.82 2.66
CA HIS A 701 -2.55 -10.20 1.52
C HIS A 701 -3.75 -9.36 1.95
N ALA A 702 -4.50 -9.82 2.95
CA ALA A 702 -5.71 -9.14 3.41
C ALA A 702 -5.40 -7.81 4.14
N TYR A 703 -4.33 -7.78 4.94
CA TYR A 703 -4.02 -6.64 5.81
C TYR A 703 -2.82 -5.81 5.33
N SER A 704 -2.15 -6.19 4.24
CA SER A 704 -1.06 -5.39 3.66
C SER A 704 -1.01 -5.44 2.13
N GLY A 705 -0.70 -4.30 1.51
CA GLY A 705 -0.37 -4.24 0.08
C GLY A 705 1.13 -4.37 -0.23
N ASP A 706 1.98 -4.38 0.80
CA ASP A 706 3.44 -4.38 0.71
C ASP A 706 4.03 -5.06 1.96
N TYR A 707 3.77 -6.36 2.10
CA TYR A 707 4.26 -7.16 3.23
C TYR A 707 5.65 -7.73 2.97
N ASN A 708 6.39 -8.00 4.05
CA ASN A 708 7.72 -8.58 3.99
C ASN A 708 7.77 -9.95 4.69
N THR A 709 7.77 -11.02 3.89
CA THR A 709 7.81 -12.41 4.39
C THR A 709 9.16 -12.76 5.05
N ILE A 710 10.26 -12.14 4.62
CA ILE A 710 11.59 -12.37 5.18
C ILE A 710 11.61 -11.92 6.65
N LYS A 711 11.05 -10.74 6.95
CA LYS A 711 10.94 -10.26 8.34
C LYS A 711 10.07 -11.17 9.22
N LEU A 712 9.13 -11.90 8.63
CA LEU A 712 8.30 -12.86 9.35
C LEU A 712 9.07 -14.13 9.71
N THR A 713 9.82 -14.73 8.79
CA THR A 713 10.37 -16.09 9.00
C THR A 713 11.88 -16.14 9.24
N ASN A 714 12.65 -15.12 8.86
CA ASN A 714 14.10 -15.15 9.00
C ASN A 714 14.52 -15.14 10.47
N GLY A 715 15.41 -16.04 10.86
CA GLY A 715 15.86 -16.19 12.26
C GLY A 715 14.75 -16.57 13.24
N LEU A 716 13.62 -17.14 12.80
CA LEU A 716 12.53 -17.51 13.69
C LEU A 716 13.00 -18.54 14.73
N GLY A 717 12.86 -18.20 16.02
CA GLY A 717 13.31 -19.03 17.15
C GLY A 717 14.76 -18.82 17.58
N SER A 718 15.57 -18.09 16.80
CA SER A 718 16.94 -17.71 17.18
C SER A 718 17.10 -16.21 17.42
N GLU A 719 16.44 -15.40 16.60
CA GLU A 719 16.30 -13.95 16.74
C GLU A 719 14.90 -13.61 17.21
N TRP A 720 14.79 -12.82 18.27
CA TRP A 720 13.53 -12.54 18.94
C TRP A 720 13.12 -11.09 18.74
N SER A 721 12.16 -10.86 17.84
CA SER A 721 11.59 -9.54 17.58
C SER A 721 10.98 -8.94 18.84
N PHE A 722 10.30 -9.74 19.66
CA PHE A 722 9.56 -9.20 20.80
C PHE A 722 10.45 -8.56 21.88
N LEU A 723 11.76 -8.82 21.88
CA LEU A 723 12.71 -8.17 22.79
C LEU A 723 12.71 -6.64 22.64
N LYS A 724 12.34 -6.12 21.46
CA LYS A 724 12.17 -4.70 21.17
C LYS A 724 10.85 -4.10 21.69
N THR A 725 10.01 -4.89 22.36
CA THR A 725 8.77 -4.37 22.97
C THR A 725 9.13 -3.42 24.12
N ALA A 726 8.73 -2.17 24.00
CA ALA A 726 8.97 -1.13 25.00
C ALA A 726 7.82 -1.06 26.00
N LEU A 727 8.15 -0.64 27.23
CA LEU A 727 7.15 -0.25 28.22
C LEU A 727 6.90 1.25 28.15
N LYS A 728 5.68 1.68 28.45
CA LYS A 728 5.31 3.09 28.38
C LYS A 728 5.56 3.79 29.74
N PRO A 729 6.28 4.93 29.77
CA PRO A 729 6.39 5.79 30.95
C PRO A 729 5.21 6.76 31.14
N TYR A 730 4.45 7.03 30.07
CA TYR A 730 3.28 7.91 30.09
C TYR A 730 2.01 7.17 29.59
N PRO A 731 0.81 7.42 30.17
CA PRO A 731 -0.43 6.72 29.84
C PRO A 731 -1.11 7.25 28.57
N ALA A 732 -0.38 7.28 27.45
CA ALA A 732 -0.83 7.84 26.18
C ALA A 732 -0.24 7.06 24.99
N CYS A 733 -0.72 7.39 23.77
CA CYS A 733 -0.25 6.76 22.55
C CYS A 733 1.27 6.88 22.46
N ARG A 734 2.00 5.79 22.12
CA ARG A 734 3.47 5.80 22.11
C ARG A 734 4.06 6.91 21.25
N MET A 735 3.36 7.26 20.18
CA MET A 735 3.72 8.32 19.24
C MET A 735 3.69 9.73 19.88
N THR A 736 3.13 9.90 21.08
CA THR A 736 3.12 11.16 21.83
C THR A 736 4.27 11.29 22.86
N HIS A 737 5.11 10.28 23.04
CA HIS A 737 6.00 10.23 24.20
C HIS A 737 7.20 11.17 24.08
N GLY A 738 7.72 11.36 22.86
CA GLY A 738 8.88 12.25 22.63
C GLY A 738 8.56 13.70 22.99
N MET A 739 7.40 14.20 22.59
CA MET A 739 6.96 15.56 22.91
C MET A 739 6.52 15.73 24.36
N ILE A 740 6.00 14.69 25.04
CA ILE A 740 5.76 14.75 26.49
C ILE A 740 7.09 15.03 27.20
N GLU A 741 8.11 14.23 26.94
CA GLU A 741 9.44 14.40 27.53
C GLU A 741 10.04 15.79 27.21
N LEU A 742 9.96 16.22 25.96
CA LEU A 742 10.58 17.47 25.52
C LEU A 742 9.82 18.72 25.98
N ALA A 743 8.49 18.67 26.05
CA ALA A 743 7.68 19.78 26.54
C ALA A 743 7.95 20.06 28.02
N ASP A 744 8.01 19.01 28.85
CA ASP A 744 8.41 19.11 30.26
C ASP A 744 9.82 19.69 30.41
N ARG A 745 10.78 19.17 29.64
CA ARG A 745 12.17 19.64 29.65
C ARG A 745 12.30 21.13 29.29
N LEU A 746 11.55 21.59 28.30
CA LEU A 746 11.56 23.00 27.86
C LEU A 746 10.79 23.93 28.80
N ALA A 747 9.86 23.39 29.60
CA ALA A 747 9.17 24.09 30.66
C ALA A 747 9.93 24.09 31.99
N ASN A 748 10.93 23.21 32.14
CA ASN A 748 11.64 22.96 33.41
C ASN A 748 10.68 22.54 34.54
N GLY A 749 9.72 21.65 34.24
CA GLY A 749 8.79 21.09 35.22
C GLY A 749 7.51 21.89 35.47
N SER A 750 7.47 23.19 35.16
CA SER A 750 6.24 23.98 35.24
C SER A 750 6.33 25.27 34.41
N GLY A 751 5.65 25.28 33.26
CA GLY A 751 5.56 26.43 32.37
C GLY A 751 4.33 27.30 32.64
N ASP A 752 4.32 28.50 32.05
CA ASP A 752 3.20 29.44 32.06
C ASP A 752 2.73 29.66 30.62
N GLU A 753 1.45 29.38 30.32
CA GLU A 753 0.90 29.53 28.98
C GLU A 753 0.91 30.98 28.49
N ASN A 754 0.91 31.96 29.40
CA ASN A 754 0.91 33.38 29.06
C ASN A 754 2.27 33.85 28.54
N MET A 755 3.34 33.13 28.87
CA MET A 755 4.70 33.41 28.42
C MET A 755 5.05 32.70 27.11
N VAL A 756 4.14 31.89 26.57
CA VAL A 756 4.33 31.16 25.31
C VAL A 756 3.60 31.88 24.18
N ASP A 757 4.31 32.16 23.09
CA ASP A 757 3.72 32.63 21.84
C ASP A 757 3.28 31.44 20.98
N SER A 758 4.19 30.50 20.72
CA SER A 758 3.90 29.28 19.95
C SER A 758 4.77 28.10 20.37
N ILE A 759 4.25 26.88 20.16
CA ILE A 759 5.00 25.63 20.30
C ILE A 759 4.92 24.90 18.95
N LYS A 760 6.07 24.57 18.38
CA LYS A 760 6.18 23.80 17.14
C LYS A 760 6.71 22.41 17.45
N ILE A 761 6.01 21.39 16.97
CA ILE A 761 6.36 19.98 17.15
C ILE A 761 6.60 19.36 15.77
N LYS A 762 7.78 18.79 15.57
CA LYS A 762 8.16 18.08 14.34
C LYS A 762 8.22 16.58 14.63
N MET A 763 7.54 15.77 13.81
CA MET A 763 7.48 14.31 13.97
C MET A 763 7.49 13.56 12.64
N SER A 764 7.60 12.23 12.68
CA SER A 764 7.57 11.39 11.48
C SER A 764 6.21 11.43 10.75
N ALA A 765 6.25 11.28 9.42
CA ALA A 765 5.05 11.21 8.58
C ALA A 765 4.10 10.05 8.97
N ALA A 766 4.64 8.96 9.52
CA ALA A 766 3.86 7.81 9.95
C ALA A 766 3.06 8.09 11.25
N CYS A 767 3.63 8.85 12.18
CA CYS A 767 2.96 9.20 13.44
C CYS A 767 1.91 10.30 13.28
N PHE A 768 2.11 11.21 12.32
CA PHE A 768 1.29 12.40 12.14
C PHE A 768 -0.22 12.14 11.96
N PRO A 769 -0.68 11.21 11.09
CA PRO A 769 -2.12 10.96 10.93
C PRO A 769 -2.81 10.52 12.22
N VAL A 770 -2.09 9.77 13.06
CA VAL A 770 -2.64 9.16 14.28
C VAL A 770 -2.75 10.20 15.38
N VAL A 771 -1.71 10.99 15.67
CA VAL A 771 -1.68 11.86 16.85
C VAL A 771 -1.46 13.35 16.57
N GLY A 772 -0.93 13.68 15.38
CA GLY A 772 -0.49 15.03 15.00
C GLY A 772 -1.44 15.81 14.09
N LYS A 773 -2.41 15.15 13.43
CA LYS A 773 -3.40 15.82 12.58
C LYS A 773 -4.23 16.79 13.42
N ARG A 774 -4.35 18.04 12.97
CA ARG A 774 -5.11 19.08 13.68
C ARG A 774 -6.63 18.93 13.49
N THR A 775 -7.24 17.97 14.18
CA THR A 775 -8.71 17.82 14.26
C THR A 775 -9.25 18.43 15.54
N LEU A 776 -10.54 18.79 15.57
CA LEU A 776 -11.16 19.42 16.74
C LEU A 776 -10.99 18.57 18.01
N ASN A 777 -11.26 17.27 17.91
CA ASN A 777 -11.14 16.33 19.03
C ASN A 777 -9.70 16.10 19.49
N LYS A 778 -8.68 16.36 18.66
CA LYS A 778 -7.28 16.29 19.09
C LYS A 778 -6.82 17.59 19.73
N VAL A 779 -7.19 18.75 19.20
CA VAL A 779 -6.78 20.03 19.81
C VAL A 779 -7.50 20.26 21.14
N HIS A 780 -8.79 19.93 21.21
CA HIS A 780 -9.60 20.06 22.42
C HIS A 780 -10.35 18.74 22.69
N PRO A 781 -9.66 17.71 23.22
CA PRO A 781 -10.29 16.43 23.52
C PRO A 781 -11.44 16.61 24.50
N GLN A 782 -12.55 15.93 24.22
CA GLN A 782 -13.75 15.94 25.08
C GLN A 782 -13.85 14.68 25.94
N ASN A 783 -13.00 13.69 25.70
CA ASN A 783 -12.91 12.44 26.45
C ASN A 783 -11.45 11.98 26.56
N ILE A 784 -11.20 11.02 27.44
CA ILE A 784 -9.85 10.52 27.74
C ILE A 784 -9.21 9.83 26.54
N VAL A 785 -9.97 9.11 25.71
CA VAL A 785 -9.39 8.42 24.54
C VAL A 785 -8.89 9.44 23.52
N ASP A 786 -9.65 10.49 23.21
CA ASP A 786 -9.15 11.56 22.35
C ASP A 786 -7.88 12.21 22.92
N ALA A 787 -7.83 12.41 24.25
CA ALA A 787 -6.65 12.95 24.94
C ALA A 787 -5.43 12.00 24.89
N GLN A 788 -5.62 10.68 24.96
CA GLN A 788 -4.57 9.66 24.79
C GLN A 788 -3.93 9.72 23.39
N PHE A 789 -4.70 10.14 22.37
CA PHE A 789 -4.28 10.22 20.97
C PHE A 789 -4.06 11.66 20.49
N SER A 790 -3.83 12.60 21.43
CA SER A 790 -3.61 14.01 21.13
C SER A 790 -2.20 14.47 21.51
N VAL A 791 -1.41 14.87 20.50
CA VAL A 791 -0.14 15.58 20.75
C VAL A 791 -0.35 16.94 21.42
N TYR A 792 -1.45 17.62 21.08
CA TYR A 792 -1.75 18.96 21.58
C TYR A 792 -2.03 18.96 23.09
N TYR A 793 -2.85 18.01 23.54
CA TYR A 793 -3.19 17.86 24.94
C TYR A 793 -2.00 17.37 25.74
N GLN A 794 -1.36 16.29 25.31
CA GLN A 794 -0.26 15.66 26.04
C GLN A 794 0.94 16.61 26.19
N ALA A 795 1.30 17.36 25.14
CA ALA A 795 2.37 18.34 25.23
C ALA A 795 1.98 19.54 26.11
N ALA A 796 0.73 20.03 26.05
CA ALA A 796 0.28 21.16 26.85
C ALA A 796 0.26 20.82 28.35
N VAL A 797 -0.33 19.68 28.73
CA VAL A 797 -0.35 19.23 30.14
C VAL A 797 1.08 19.03 30.65
N SER A 798 1.92 18.35 29.86
CA SER A 798 3.30 18.10 30.24
C SER A 798 4.15 19.38 30.36
N PHE A 799 3.85 20.40 29.57
CA PHE A 799 4.51 21.71 29.67
C PHE A 799 4.09 22.46 30.94
N LEU A 800 2.81 22.44 31.31
CA LEU A 800 2.28 23.20 32.44
C LEU A 800 2.56 22.54 33.79
N TYR A 801 2.42 21.21 33.86
CA TYR A 801 2.38 20.46 35.12
C TYR A 801 3.47 19.38 35.24
N GLY A 802 4.34 19.26 34.23
CA GLY A 802 5.39 18.25 34.16
C GLY A 802 4.90 16.90 33.61
N SER A 803 5.85 16.02 33.25
CA SER A 803 5.53 14.74 32.57
C SER A 803 5.20 13.58 33.52
N ASN A 804 5.57 13.68 34.80
CA ASN A 804 5.47 12.58 35.78
C ASN A 804 4.16 12.60 36.59
N LEU A 805 3.01 12.68 35.91
CA LEU A 805 1.68 12.75 36.52
C LEU A 805 0.98 11.38 36.62
N GLY A 806 1.47 10.36 35.90
CA GLY A 806 0.74 9.10 35.76
C GLY A 806 -0.67 9.34 35.19
N TRP A 807 -1.67 8.66 35.74
CA TRP A 807 -3.05 8.79 35.26
C TRP A 807 -3.69 10.16 35.55
N SER A 808 -3.19 10.92 36.52
CA SER A 808 -3.67 12.27 36.85
C SER A 808 -3.44 13.29 35.74
N VAL A 809 -2.72 12.94 34.67
CA VAL A 809 -2.67 13.74 33.43
C VAL A 809 -4.09 14.05 32.91
N TYR A 810 -5.08 13.20 33.18
CA TYR A 810 -6.47 13.37 32.72
C TYR A 810 -7.35 14.20 33.65
N ASP A 811 -6.88 14.55 34.86
CA ASP A 811 -7.58 15.48 35.75
C ASP A 811 -7.66 16.90 35.13
N HIS A 812 -6.79 17.17 34.16
CA HIS A 812 -6.70 18.43 33.41
C HIS A 812 -7.48 18.45 32.09
N LEU A 813 -8.35 17.46 31.82
CA LEU A 813 -9.07 17.35 30.54
C LEU A 813 -9.88 18.61 30.19
N HIS A 814 -10.41 19.28 31.22
CA HIS A 814 -11.25 20.46 31.08
C HIS A 814 -10.56 21.77 31.46
N ASP A 815 -9.26 21.74 31.72
CA ASP A 815 -8.46 22.89 32.14
C ASP A 815 -8.33 23.93 31.01
N ASP A 816 -8.70 25.18 31.30
CA ASP A 816 -8.65 26.25 30.32
C ASP A 816 -7.21 26.72 30.00
N GLN A 817 -6.24 26.53 30.91
CA GLN A 817 -4.82 26.79 30.62
C GLN A 817 -4.32 25.80 29.56
N VAL A 818 -4.66 24.53 29.71
CA VAL A 818 -4.33 23.47 28.74
C VAL A 818 -4.93 23.79 27.38
N LYS A 819 -6.22 24.14 27.31
CA LYS A 819 -6.88 24.50 26.03
C LYS A 819 -6.18 25.67 25.34
N ARG A 820 -5.89 26.76 26.07
CA ARG A 820 -5.19 27.93 25.54
C ARG A 820 -3.80 27.58 25.02
N LEU A 821 -3.07 26.73 25.72
CA LEU A 821 -1.74 26.30 25.27
C LEU A 821 -1.82 25.35 24.06
N SER A 822 -2.79 24.44 24.03
CA SER A 822 -3.04 23.55 22.89
C SER A 822 -3.32 24.34 21.59
N ASP A 823 -3.99 25.48 21.68
CA ASP A 823 -4.22 26.37 20.53
C ASP A 823 -2.95 27.01 19.96
N LYS A 824 -1.90 27.12 20.76
CA LYS A 824 -0.57 27.64 20.38
C LYS A 824 0.34 26.56 19.80
N ILE A 825 -0.06 25.29 19.87
CA ILE A 825 0.72 24.17 19.33
C ILE A 825 0.48 24.01 17.82
N ARG A 826 1.56 23.86 17.06
CA ARG A 826 1.56 23.50 15.64
C ARG A 826 2.39 22.24 15.46
N VAL A 827 1.85 21.30 14.69
CA VAL A 827 2.49 20.02 14.42
C VAL A 827 2.81 19.94 12.94
N GLU A 828 4.05 19.59 12.62
CA GLU A 828 4.53 19.45 11.25
C GLU A 828 5.15 18.07 11.02
N VAL A 829 4.98 17.57 9.80
CA VAL A 829 5.71 16.39 9.34
C VAL A 829 7.14 16.81 9.03
N GLY A 830 8.07 16.14 9.67
CA GLY A 830 9.49 16.37 9.52
C GLY A 830 10.22 15.24 8.82
N ASP A 831 11.28 15.59 8.09
CA ASP A 831 12.35 14.64 7.82
C ASP A 831 13.08 14.39 9.15
N VAL A 832 12.84 13.20 9.72
CA VAL A 832 13.35 12.75 11.02
C VAL A 832 14.00 11.37 10.85
N PRO A 833 15.09 11.06 11.58
CA PRO A 833 15.93 9.90 11.31
C PRO A 833 15.25 8.54 11.56
N ASN A 834 14.20 8.50 12.38
CA ASN A 834 13.45 7.29 12.70
C ASN A 834 12.00 7.63 13.14
N LEU A 835 11.20 6.60 13.45
CA LEU A 835 9.78 6.78 13.83
C LEU A 835 9.59 7.51 15.16
N THR A 836 10.55 7.38 16.08
CA THR A 836 10.53 7.91 17.45
C THR A 836 11.04 9.34 17.56
N ALA A 837 11.77 9.80 16.55
CA ALA A 837 12.44 11.09 16.57
C ALA A 837 11.44 12.25 16.57
N THR A 838 11.63 13.15 17.54
CA THR A 838 10.75 14.30 17.80
C THR A 838 11.60 15.53 18.10
N THR A 839 11.19 16.68 17.57
CA THR A 839 11.74 18.00 17.93
C THR A 839 10.61 18.89 18.43
N VAL A 840 10.85 19.60 19.53
CA VAL A 840 9.94 20.61 20.08
C VAL A 840 10.67 21.94 20.15
N THR A 841 10.06 22.97 19.59
CA THR A 841 10.55 24.35 19.61
C THR A 841 9.50 25.21 20.31
N VAL A 842 9.89 25.98 21.32
CA VAL A 842 9.02 26.89 22.07
C VAL A 842 9.48 28.32 21.82
N THR A 843 8.58 29.13 21.26
CA THR A 843 8.77 30.58 21.12
C THR A 843 8.01 31.28 22.25
N ARG A 844 8.71 32.14 22.99
CA ARG A 844 8.17 32.90 24.11
C ARG A 844 7.66 34.27 23.65
N THR A 845 6.82 34.91 24.46
CA THR A 845 6.23 36.23 24.14
C THR A 845 7.24 37.38 24.07
N ASP A 846 8.42 37.21 24.67
CA ASP A 846 9.56 38.14 24.53
C ASP A 846 10.39 37.93 23.26
N GLY A 847 10.00 36.98 22.40
CA GLY A 847 10.68 36.61 21.17
C GLY A 847 11.82 35.59 21.35
N SER A 848 12.15 35.19 22.58
CA SER A 848 13.15 34.14 22.81
C SER A 848 12.64 32.78 22.33
N CYS A 849 13.57 31.94 21.85
CA CYS A 849 13.25 30.65 21.27
C CYS A 849 14.16 29.57 21.87
N SER A 850 13.56 28.47 22.35
CA SER A 850 14.28 27.29 22.82
C SER A 850 13.82 26.05 22.05
N GLU A 851 14.76 25.14 21.80
CA GLU A 851 14.51 23.91 21.05
C GLU A 851 15.15 22.72 21.76
N ALA A 852 14.48 21.59 21.73
CA ALA A 852 15.03 20.31 22.15
C ALA A 852 14.56 19.19 21.22
N SER A 853 15.39 18.15 21.08
CA SER A 853 15.09 16.98 20.26
C SER A 853 15.44 15.68 20.99
N VAL A 854 14.80 14.60 20.57
CA VAL A 854 15.10 13.24 21.00
C VAL A 854 14.94 12.30 19.83
N ASP A 855 15.90 11.38 19.65
CA ASP A 855 15.82 10.36 18.60
C ASP A 855 15.26 9.04 19.10
N GLN A 856 15.43 8.74 20.40
CA GLN A 856 15.03 7.49 21.05
C GLN A 856 14.19 7.75 22.29
N LEU A 857 13.02 7.12 22.37
CA LEU A 857 12.10 7.31 23.48
C LEU A 857 12.60 6.64 24.76
N LEU A 858 12.14 7.17 25.91
CA LEU A 858 12.32 6.49 27.19
C LEU A 858 11.73 5.07 27.14
N TRP A 859 12.50 4.13 27.67
CA TRP A 859 12.16 2.71 27.85
C TRP A 859 12.11 1.89 26.54
N GLU A 860 12.72 2.42 25.47
CA GLU A 860 13.19 1.62 24.32
C GLU A 860 14.50 0.88 24.66
N GLU A 861 14.97 0.02 23.75
CA GLU A 861 16.21 -0.76 23.92
C GLU A 861 17.44 0.13 24.21
N GLU A 862 17.50 1.32 23.61
CA GLU A 862 18.60 2.27 23.80
C GLU A 862 18.51 3.05 25.12
N ARG A 863 17.32 3.14 25.72
CA ARG A 863 17.06 3.85 26.98
C ARG A 863 16.21 2.97 27.91
N PRO A 864 16.66 1.76 28.27
CA PRO A 864 15.81 0.74 28.87
C PRO A 864 15.28 1.16 30.24
N VAL A 865 14.10 0.65 30.59
CA VAL A 865 13.56 0.78 31.94
C VAL A 865 14.46 0.02 32.92
N THR A 866 14.58 0.53 34.15
CA THR A 866 15.18 -0.25 35.24
C THR A 866 14.08 -0.95 36.03
N TRP A 867 14.39 -2.09 36.65
CA TRP A 867 13.43 -2.78 37.51
C TRP A 867 12.82 -1.86 38.57
N ASN A 868 13.62 -0.99 39.20
CA ASN A 868 13.12 -0.05 40.21
C ASN A 868 12.15 0.98 39.62
N ALA A 869 12.38 1.46 38.39
CA ALA A 869 11.46 2.38 37.72
C ALA A 869 10.16 1.67 37.32
N LEU A 870 10.24 0.43 36.85
CA LEU A 870 9.08 -0.40 36.54
C LEU A 870 8.27 -0.72 37.80
N GLU A 871 8.93 -1.12 38.89
CA GLU A 871 8.29 -1.38 40.17
C GLU A 871 7.59 -0.12 40.71
N LYS A 872 8.24 1.06 40.59
CA LYS A 872 7.61 2.33 40.94
C LYS A 872 6.35 2.60 40.10
N LYS A 873 6.40 2.35 38.79
CA LYS A 873 5.22 2.42 37.91
C LYS A 873 4.13 1.47 38.39
N PHE A 874 4.45 0.19 38.57
CA PHE A 874 3.52 -0.85 39.03
C PHE A 874 2.85 -0.47 40.34
N ARG A 875 3.63 -0.09 41.37
CA ARG A 875 3.10 0.34 42.66
C ARG A 875 2.19 1.56 42.51
N GLY A 876 2.57 2.55 41.72
CA GLY A 876 1.76 3.74 41.48
C GLY A 876 0.41 3.45 40.80
N LEU A 877 0.34 2.38 40.01
CA LEU A 877 -0.87 1.94 39.33
C LEU A 877 -1.85 1.24 40.29
N VAL A 878 -1.35 0.35 41.13
CA VAL A 878 -2.21 -0.53 41.96
C VAL A 878 -2.41 -0.04 43.40
N ASN A 879 -1.70 1.01 43.82
CA ASN A 879 -1.81 1.55 45.17
C ASN A 879 -3.24 2.03 45.46
N GLY A 880 -3.77 1.64 46.64
CA GLY A 880 -5.15 1.92 47.02
C GLY A 880 -6.18 0.96 46.44
N MET A 881 -5.77 0.01 45.58
CA MET A 881 -6.63 -1.06 45.07
C MET A 881 -6.23 -2.42 45.66
N LEU A 882 -4.93 -2.72 45.66
CA LEU A 882 -4.35 -3.88 46.33
C LEU A 882 -3.69 -3.46 47.64
N ASP A 883 -3.72 -4.35 48.63
CA ASP A 883 -2.95 -4.16 49.85
C ASP A 883 -1.43 -4.29 49.59
N HIS A 884 -0.62 -3.68 50.46
CA HIS A 884 0.84 -3.64 50.28
C HIS A 884 1.47 -5.04 50.24
N GLU A 885 0.91 -6.02 50.95
CA GLU A 885 1.45 -7.38 50.98
C GLU A 885 1.22 -8.12 49.65
N LYS A 886 0.03 -7.99 49.06
CA LYS A 886 -0.27 -8.49 47.71
C LYS A 886 0.64 -7.83 46.67
N ILE A 887 0.85 -6.52 46.75
CA ILE A 887 1.74 -5.77 45.85
C ILE A 887 3.16 -6.34 45.93
N ASP A 888 3.71 -6.50 47.13
CA ASP A 888 5.06 -7.04 47.33
C ASP A 888 5.18 -8.48 46.80
N ARG A 889 4.17 -9.32 47.06
CA ARG A 889 4.14 -10.70 46.55
C ARG A 889 4.08 -10.78 45.03
N ILE A 890 3.37 -9.87 44.35
CA ILE A 890 3.35 -9.81 42.88
C ILE A 890 4.72 -9.41 42.33
N VAL A 891 5.35 -8.39 42.93
CA VAL A 891 6.71 -7.98 42.56
C VAL A 891 7.70 -9.12 42.76
N ASP A 892 7.64 -9.80 43.91
CA ASP A 892 8.53 -10.92 44.21
C ASP A 892 8.28 -12.11 43.29
N TRP A 893 7.02 -12.43 42.99
CA TRP A 893 6.65 -13.51 42.07
C TRP A 893 7.19 -13.24 40.66
N THR A 894 7.00 -12.03 40.14
CA THR A 894 7.45 -11.66 38.80
C THR A 894 8.97 -11.60 38.72
N LYS A 895 9.64 -11.13 39.77
CA LYS A 895 11.11 -11.09 39.85
C LYS A 895 11.74 -12.48 40.00
N ASN A 896 11.09 -13.36 40.77
CA ASN A 896 11.61 -14.67 41.20
C ASN A 896 10.64 -15.80 40.85
N MET A 897 10.44 -16.03 39.55
CA MET A 897 9.47 -17.00 39.01
C MET A 897 9.79 -18.47 39.29
N SER A 898 11.02 -18.80 39.71
CA SER A 898 11.45 -20.16 40.01
C SER A 898 10.75 -20.70 41.27
N GLY A 899 10.09 -21.87 41.16
CA GLY A 899 9.41 -22.52 42.28
C GLY A 899 8.06 -21.89 42.67
N GLN A 900 7.60 -20.89 41.93
CA GLN A 900 6.31 -20.25 42.13
C GLN A 900 5.18 -21.01 41.39
N THR A 901 3.93 -20.77 41.79
CA THR A 901 2.74 -21.28 41.08
C THR A 901 1.96 -20.14 40.45
N ILE A 902 1.28 -20.43 39.33
CA ILE A 902 0.44 -19.46 38.62
C ILE A 902 -0.77 -19.10 39.48
N GLU A 903 -1.35 -20.07 40.20
CA GLU A 903 -2.44 -19.84 41.15
C GLU A 903 -2.08 -18.77 42.20
N ASN A 904 -0.86 -18.83 42.77
CA ASN A 904 -0.43 -17.85 43.77
C ASN A 904 -0.45 -16.42 43.21
N LEU A 905 0.01 -16.23 41.97
CA LEU A 905 -0.03 -14.94 41.28
C LEU A 905 -1.47 -14.45 41.12
N MET A 906 -2.33 -15.31 40.57
CA MET A 906 -3.72 -14.95 40.27
C MET A 906 -4.51 -14.59 41.54
N VAL A 907 -4.22 -15.27 42.66
CA VAL A 907 -4.79 -14.94 43.98
C VAL A 907 -4.36 -13.54 44.45
N GLN A 908 -3.09 -13.16 44.27
CA GLN A 908 -2.62 -11.82 44.68
C GLN A 908 -3.18 -10.72 43.77
N ALA A 909 -3.41 -11.01 42.48
CA ALA A 909 -3.91 -10.06 41.50
C ALA A 909 -5.44 -9.81 41.57
N ARG A 910 -6.12 -10.41 42.54
CA ARG A 910 -7.57 -10.31 42.78
C ARG A 910 -7.88 -9.31 43.90
N LEU A 911 -8.98 -8.55 43.77
CA LEU A 911 -9.45 -7.62 44.81
C LEU A 911 -10.01 -8.34 46.03
#